data_AF-H3A016-F1
#
_entry.id   AF-H3A016-F1
#
_cell.length_a   1.000
_cell.length_b   1.000
_cell.length_c   1.000
_cell.angle_alpha   90.00
_cell.angle_beta   90.00
_cell.angle_gamma   90.00
#
_symmetry.space_group_name_H-M   'P 1'
#
loop_
_entity.id
_entity.type
_entity.pdbx_description
1 polymer ?
#
loop_
_entity_poly.entity_id
_entity_poly.type
_entity_poly.pdbx_seq_one_letter_code
_entity_poly.pdbx_strand_id
1 'polypeptide(L)'
;QVFGNAPPSTMTEKFSDLLQFTTQVSRLMVTEIRRRASNKSTEAASRAIVQFLEVNQSEEASRGWMLLTTINLLASSGQKTVDCMTTMSVPSTLVKCLYLFFDLPYVPEVPGGAQTELPLAERRALLQKVFVQILVKLCSYVSPAEELAQKDDLQLLFSAITSWCPPHNLPWRKSAGEVLMTISRHGLSVNVVKYIHEKECLATCIQNMQQSDDLSSLEIVEMFAGLSCFLKDSSDVSQTLLDDFRICQGYTFLCDLMLRLEQAKEADSKDALKDLVNLVTSLTTYGVTELKPAGITAGVPFLLPGFIVPQPVGKGHTVRNIQAFSILQNAFLKAKTSHLTRIILDAISNIYIADNANYFILEPQHTLSQFAEKIARLPEVQTKYFEMLEFVVFSLNYIPCKELISVSILLKASASYQCSITAMKTLLKFTRHNSIFKDVFREVGLLEVMVYLLHKYAALLKDPTQSLAEQADSKNNCSADDQKKLALLVMETLTVLLQGSNTNAGVFREFGGARCVHNIVKYPQCREHALMIIQQLVLSPSGDDDMGTLLGLMHSAPPTELQLKADILRALFAVLRESHRTRTVFRKVGGFVYVTSLLVAMERSLSSPPKSGWEKVNQNQIFDLLHTVFCTLTAGMRYEPANSYFFKTEIQYEKLADAVRLLGCFSESRQIEPSVVFPSNSQPFHRLLEDDLVVMDTVSPTLRHCSKLFIYLYKMASDSFDRHGNHVVSAPPVFTPKSITDSKTHTGTTSLQALDAVIIHAGAVLAMLDLLASVSSDIQPEHALDLQLAVANILQSIVHSERNQQIMCEAGLHARLLQKCGAALADEDHPLHPPLQRMFERLASQALQPMVLR
;
A
#
# COMPACT_ATOMS: atom_id res chain seq x y z
N GLN A 1 31.44 -61.11 -25.22
CA GLN A 1 30.85 -61.51 -26.53
C GLN A 1 29.38 -61.92 -26.43
N VAL A 2 28.96 -62.75 -25.45
CA VAL A 2 27.56 -63.24 -25.31
C VAL A 2 26.50 -62.12 -25.23
N PHE A 3 26.82 -60.97 -24.61
CA PHE A 3 25.84 -59.90 -24.33
C PHE A 3 26.01 -58.63 -25.16
N GLY A 4 26.93 -58.60 -26.15
CA GLY A 4 27.36 -57.37 -26.82
C GLY A 4 26.25 -56.55 -27.50
N ASN A 5 25.14 -57.20 -27.91
CA ASN A 5 24.01 -56.59 -28.62
C ASN A 5 22.65 -56.92 -27.96
N ALA A 6 22.62 -57.36 -26.71
CA ALA A 6 21.40 -57.80 -26.03
C ALA A 6 20.97 -56.79 -24.96
N PRO A 7 19.68 -56.38 -24.87
CA PRO A 7 19.21 -55.55 -23.77
C PRO A 7 19.41 -56.29 -22.44
N PRO A 8 19.82 -55.61 -21.35
CA PRO A 8 20.18 -56.25 -20.07
C PRO A 8 19.10 -57.17 -19.49
N SER A 9 17.82 -56.88 -19.76
CA SER A 9 16.66 -57.70 -19.37
C SER A 9 16.64 -59.10 -20.00
N THR A 10 17.33 -59.32 -21.12
CA THR A 10 17.38 -60.62 -21.83
C THR A 10 18.58 -61.49 -21.45
N MET A 11 19.41 -61.04 -20.51
CA MET A 11 20.63 -61.77 -20.12
C MET A 11 20.32 -63.13 -19.51
N THR A 12 19.26 -63.24 -18.72
CA THR A 12 18.84 -64.51 -18.08
C THR A 12 18.34 -65.53 -19.10
N GLU A 13 17.76 -65.07 -20.22
CA GLU A 13 17.29 -65.93 -21.30
C GLU A 13 18.44 -66.46 -22.17
N LYS A 14 19.51 -65.66 -22.32
CA LYS A 14 20.68 -66.01 -23.15
C LYS A 14 21.75 -66.80 -22.41
N PHE A 15 21.71 -66.83 -21.09
CA PHE A 15 22.70 -67.50 -20.26
C PHE A 15 22.05 -68.17 -19.05
N SER A 16 21.82 -69.48 -19.14
CA SER A 16 21.10 -70.27 -18.13
C SER A 16 21.75 -70.27 -16.75
N ASP A 17 23.09 -70.24 -16.68
CA ASP A 17 23.86 -70.27 -15.43
C ASP A 17 24.19 -68.87 -14.87
N LEU A 18 23.48 -67.83 -15.32
CA LEU A 18 23.74 -66.43 -14.97
C LEU A 18 23.85 -66.17 -13.47
N LEU A 19 22.97 -66.76 -12.66
CA LEU A 19 22.96 -66.55 -11.20
C LEU A 19 24.16 -67.22 -10.52
N GLN A 20 24.52 -68.45 -10.92
CA GLN A 20 25.69 -69.15 -10.40
C GLN A 20 26.98 -68.41 -10.79
N PHE A 21 27.07 -68.00 -12.06
CA PHE A 21 28.18 -67.19 -12.55
C PHE A 21 28.30 -65.87 -11.79
N THR A 22 27.19 -65.15 -11.61
CA THR A 22 27.15 -63.90 -10.83
C THR A 22 27.66 -64.11 -9.41
N THR A 23 27.27 -65.21 -8.77
CA THR A 23 27.73 -65.56 -7.42
C THR A 23 29.25 -65.78 -7.37
N GLN A 24 29.81 -66.54 -8.32
CA GLN A 24 31.25 -66.80 -8.36
C GLN A 24 32.08 -65.56 -8.71
N VAL A 25 31.63 -64.75 -9.66
CA VAL A 25 32.28 -63.48 -10.02
C VAL A 25 32.24 -62.50 -8.85
N SER A 26 31.11 -62.41 -8.15
CA SER A 26 30.95 -61.60 -6.94
C SER A 26 31.89 -62.03 -5.82
N ARG A 27 31.99 -63.35 -5.59
CA ARG A 27 32.93 -63.94 -4.64
C ARG A 27 34.37 -63.58 -4.97
N LEU A 28 34.75 -63.71 -6.23
CA LEU A 28 36.10 -63.37 -6.71
C LEU A 28 36.40 -61.89 -6.48
N MET A 29 35.48 -60.99 -6.82
CA MET A 29 35.62 -59.55 -6.60
C MET A 29 35.86 -59.22 -5.13
N VAL A 30 35.02 -59.73 -4.23
CA VAL A 30 35.14 -59.50 -2.79
C VAL A 30 36.44 -60.07 -2.23
N THR A 31 36.84 -61.27 -2.67
CA THR A 31 38.09 -61.92 -2.21
C THR A 31 39.32 -61.14 -2.66
N GLU A 32 39.38 -60.73 -3.93
CA GLU A 32 40.53 -59.97 -4.46
C GLU A 32 40.67 -58.58 -3.84
N ILE A 33 39.55 -57.89 -3.56
CA ILE A 33 39.58 -56.61 -2.85
C ILE A 33 40.05 -56.80 -1.40
N ARG A 34 39.47 -57.75 -0.66
CA ARG A 34 39.86 -58.01 0.73
C ARG A 34 41.33 -58.41 0.87
N ARG A 35 41.83 -59.25 -0.05
CA ARG A 35 43.25 -59.64 -0.10
C ARG A 35 44.19 -58.45 -0.28
N ARG A 36 43.76 -57.40 -0.99
CA ARG A 36 44.55 -56.18 -1.19
C ARG A 36 44.47 -55.22 -0.02
N ALA A 37 43.34 -55.20 0.69
CA ALA A 37 43.12 -54.38 1.87
C ALA A 37 43.79 -54.94 3.14
N SER A 38 43.95 -56.26 3.25
CA SER A 38 44.45 -56.91 4.48
C SER A 38 45.88 -56.49 4.85
N ASN A 39 46.10 -56.17 6.13
CA ASN A 39 47.41 -55.88 6.74
C ASN A 39 48.17 -54.70 6.11
N LYS A 40 47.46 -53.66 5.68
CA LYS A 40 48.05 -52.43 5.12
C LYS A 40 47.48 -51.19 5.83
N SER A 41 48.22 -50.08 5.79
CA SER A 41 47.66 -48.76 6.10
C SER A 41 46.53 -48.42 5.11
N THR A 42 45.63 -47.51 5.48
CA THR A 42 44.49 -47.11 4.62
C THR A 42 44.96 -46.60 3.26
N GLU A 43 46.02 -45.78 3.22
CA GLU A 43 46.66 -45.27 1.99
C GLU A 43 47.30 -46.38 1.13
N ALA A 44 47.91 -47.40 1.75
CA ALA A 44 48.51 -48.51 1.01
C ALA A 44 47.44 -49.50 0.50
N ALA A 45 46.34 -49.66 1.24
CA ALA A 45 45.18 -50.42 0.82
C ALA A 45 44.47 -49.74 -0.36
N SER A 46 44.19 -48.44 -0.27
CA SER A 46 43.52 -47.65 -1.31
C SER A 46 44.29 -47.72 -2.63
N ARG A 47 45.61 -47.47 -2.62
CA ARG A 47 46.50 -47.61 -3.79
C ARG A 47 46.45 -49.01 -4.40
N ALA A 48 46.58 -50.06 -3.60
CA ALA A 48 46.62 -51.43 -4.10
C ALA A 48 45.30 -51.86 -4.76
N ILE A 49 44.17 -51.43 -4.18
CA ILE A 49 42.85 -51.69 -4.75
C ILE A 49 42.69 -50.96 -6.07
N VAL A 50 43.02 -49.66 -6.12
CA VAL A 50 42.85 -48.88 -7.34
C VAL A 50 43.76 -49.37 -8.46
N GLN A 51 45.04 -49.65 -8.19
CA GLN A 51 45.98 -50.18 -9.19
C GLN A 51 45.49 -51.50 -9.82
N PHE A 52 44.72 -52.30 -9.08
CA PHE A 52 44.11 -53.52 -9.62
C PHE A 52 42.87 -53.24 -10.46
N LEU A 53 42.04 -52.30 -10.02
CA LEU A 53 40.77 -51.98 -10.67
C LEU A 53 40.94 -51.05 -11.88
N GLU A 54 42.01 -50.28 -11.99
CA GLU A 54 42.28 -49.42 -13.16
C GLU A 54 42.55 -50.23 -14.43
N VAL A 55 42.20 -49.64 -15.57
CA VAL A 55 42.56 -50.19 -16.88
C VAL A 55 44.05 -49.98 -17.14
N ASN A 56 44.77 -51.06 -17.43
CA ASN A 56 46.14 -51.04 -17.94
C ASN A 56 46.12 -50.90 -19.47
N GLN A 57 47.29 -50.93 -20.12
CA GLN A 57 47.52 -50.72 -21.56
C GLN A 57 46.45 -51.34 -22.52
N SER A 58 45.79 -52.44 -22.15
CA SER A 58 44.59 -52.96 -22.84
C SER A 58 43.56 -53.57 -21.87
N GLU A 59 42.27 -53.62 -22.26
CA GLU A 59 41.19 -54.24 -21.44
C GLU A 59 41.44 -55.73 -21.16
N GLU A 60 42.01 -56.45 -22.13
CA GLU A 60 42.28 -57.90 -22.03
C GLU A 60 43.42 -58.23 -21.06
N ALA A 61 44.39 -57.32 -20.88
CA ALA A 61 45.48 -57.47 -19.91
C ALA A 61 45.06 -57.09 -18.48
N SER A 62 43.91 -56.44 -18.32
CA SER A 62 43.48 -55.81 -17.07
C SER A 62 42.49 -56.68 -16.30
N ARG A 63 43.00 -57.69 -15.60
CA ARG A 63 42.15 -58.68 -14.89
C ARG A 63 41.15 -58.05 -13.92
N GLY A 64 41.55 -57.00 -13.19
CA GLY A 64 40.66 -56.32 -12.24
C GLY A 64 39.65 -55.39 -12.93
N TRP A 65 40.07 -54.67 -13.97
CA TRP A 65 39.14 -53.91 -14.83
C TRP A 65 38.07 -54.81 -15.46
N MET A 66 38.47 -55.96 -16.02
CA MET A 66 37.56 -56.94 -16.60
C MET A 66 36.57 -57.49 -15.56
N LEU A 67 37.03 -57.72 -14.33
CA LEU A 67 36.18 -58.14 -13.23
C LEU A 67 35.15 -57.05 -12.86
N LEU A 68 35.60 -55.79 -12.75
CA LEU A 68 34.75 -54.64 -12.45
C LEU A 68 33.69 -54.42 -13.54
N THR A 69 34.07 -54.45 -14.82
CA THR A 69 33.13 -54.27 -15.94
C THR A 69 32.16 -55.45 -16.06
N THR A 70 32.59 -56.67 -15.73
CA THR A 70 31.70 -57.83 -15.62
C THR A 70 30.65 -57.62 -14.53
N ILE A 71 31.05 -57.16 -13.34
CA ILE A 71 30.11 -56.81 -12.26
C ILE A 71 29.14 -55.71 -12.72
N ASN A 72 29.64 -54.66 -13.40
CA ASN A 72 28.79 -53.58 -13.92
C ASN A 72 27.74 -54.07 -14.93
N LEU A 73 28.11 -55.01 -15.79
CA LEU A 73 27.21 -55.63 -16.74
C LEU A 73 26.13 -56.45 -16.02
N LEU A 74 26.54 -57.33 -15.11
CA LEU A 74 25.65 -58.22 -14.36
C LEU A 74 24.70 -57.46 -13.42
N ALA A 75 25.14 -56.33 -12.85
CA ALA A 75 24.30 -55.45 -12.03
C ALA A 75 23.15 -54.81 -12.84
N SER A 76 23.26 -54.82 -14.17
CA SER A 76 22.21 -54.30 -15.07
C SER A 76 21.14 -55.35 -15.41
N SER A 77 21.32 -56.62 -15.02
CA SER A 77 20.43 -57.72 -15.42
C SER A 77 19.11 -57.77 -14.65
N GLY A 78 19.04 -57.24 -13.41
CA GLY A 78 17.80 -57.18 -12.62
C GLY A 78 17.96 -57.61 -11.15
N GLN A 79 16.86 -57.56 -10.38
CA GLN A 79 16.84 -57.85 -8.93
C GLN A 79 17.55 -59.15 -8.55
N LYS A 80 17.30 -60.27 -9.27
CA LYS A 80 17.87 -61.58 -8.92
C LYS A 80 19.40 -61.61 -8.95
N THR A 81 20.03 -60.94 -9.93
CA THR A 81 21.50 -60.88 -9.99
C THR A 81 22.03 -59.95 -8.91
N VAL A 82 21.33 -58.85 -8.61
CA VAL A 82 21.66 -57.97 -7.49
C VAL A 82 21.59 -58.71 -6.15
N ASP A 83 20.57 -59.52 -5.90
CA ASP A 83 20.46 -60.33 -4.67
C ASP A 83 21.63 -61.32 -4.51
N CYS A 84 22.09 -61.94 -5.61
CA CYS A 84 23.31 -62.77 -5.60
C CYS A 84 24.55 -61.95 -5.21
N MET A 85 24.70 -60.73 -5.75
CA MET A 85 25.81 -59.83 -5.42
C MET A 85 25.75 -59.36 -3.96
N THR A 86 24.55 -59.03 -3.47
CA THR A 86 24.26 -58.64 -2.09
C THR A 86 24.61 -59.74 -1.11
N THR A 87 24.18 -60.98 -1.39
CA THR A 87 24.50 -62.16 -0.56
C THR A 87 26.01 -62.40 -0.45
N MET A 88 26.75 -62.05 -1.50
CA MET A 88 28.21 -62.13 -1.53
C MET A 88 28.92 -60.90 -0.94
N SER A 89 28.19 -59.91 -0.40
CA SER A 89 28.71 -58.65 0.17
C SER A 89 29.47 -57.76 -0.81
N VAL A 90 29.05 -57.74 -2.08
CA VAL A 90 29.58 -56.78 -3.06
C VAL A 90 29.27 -55.33 -2.66
N PRO A 91 28.03 -54.94 -2.26
CA PRO A 91 27.72 -53.55 -1.88
C PRO A 91 28.60 -53.06 -0.72
N SER A 92 28.59 -53.78 0.42
CA SER A 92 29.48 -53.55 1.57
C SER A 92 30.95 -53.37 1.19
N THR A 93 31.48 -54.26 0.34
CA THR A 93 32.89 -54.21 -0.06
C THR A 93 33.20 -52.97 -0.90
N LEU A 94 32.30 -52.59 -1.81
CA LEU A 94 32.48 -51.42 -2.66
C LEU A 94 32.32 -50.10 -1.87
N VAL A 95 31.40 -50.02 -0.91
CA VAL A 95 31.26 -48.86 0.00
C VAL A 95 32.51 -48.67 0.86
N LYS A 96 33.08 -49.75 1.40
CA LYS A 96 34.37 -49.69 2.12
C LYS A 96 35.50 -49.16 1.25
N CYS A 97 35.59 -49.64 0.01
CA CYS A 97 36.57 -49.12 -0.96
C CYS A 97 36.36 -47.63 -1.24
N LEU A 98 35.11 -47.20 -1.44
CA LEU A 98 34.78 -45.81 -1.69
C LEU A 98 35.27 -44.90 -0.56
N TYR A 99 35.07 -45.31 0.70
CA TYR A 99 35.57 -44.60 1.87
C TYR A 99 37.10 -44.59 1.92
N LEU A 100 37.76 -45.73 1.67
CA LEU A 100 39.23 -45.83 1.60
C LEU A 100 39.85 -44.94 0.51
N PHE A 101 39.12 -44.65 -0.57
CA PHE A 101 39.62 -43.82 -1.66
C PHE A 101 39.80 -42.35 -1.28
N PHE A 102 39.35 -41.92 -0.09
CA PHE A 102 39.62 -40.58 0.43
C PHE A 102 41.10 -40.43 0.82
N ASP A 103 41.78 -41.53 1.13
CA ASP A 103 43.22 -41.60 1.45
C ASP A 103 44.08 -41.86 0.19
N LEU A 104 43.57 -41.62 -1.02
CA LEU A 104 44.38 -41.75 -2.22
C LEU A 104 45.38 -40.59 -2.34
N PRO A 105 46.68 -40.87 -2.61
CA PRO A 105 47.66 -39.83 -2.83
C PRO A 105 47.44 -39.12 -4.16
N TYR A 106 47.96 -37.89 -4.25
CA TYR A 106 47.94 -37.10 -5.48
C TYR A 106 48.71 -37.83 -6.59
N VAL A 107 48.12 -37.86 -7.80
CA VAL A 107 48.76 -38.44 -8.99
C VAL A 107 49.34 -37.29 -9.81
N PRO A 108 50.67 -37.04 -9.80
CA PRO A 108 51.27 -35.98 -10.58
C PRO A 108 51.21 -36.28 -12.08
N GLU A 109 50.89 -35.27 -12.89
CA GLU A 109 51.07 -35.33 -14.34
C GLU A 109 52.58 -35.38 -14.64
N VAL A 110 53.05 -36.47 -15.23
CA VAL A 110 54.43 -36.57 -15.70
C VAL A 110 54.50 -35.91 -17.09
N PRO A 111 55.20 -34.77 -17.25
CA PRO A 111 55.39 -34.16 -18.56
C PRO A 111 56.37 -35.03 -19.35
N GLY A 112 55.87 -35.76 -20.36
CA GLY A 112 56.72 -36.51 -21.30
C GLY A 112 56.47 -38.02 -21.42
N GLY A 113 55.37 -38.56 -20.88
CA GLY A 113 54.97 -39.95 -21.15
C GLY A 113 54.63 -40.17 -22.63
N ALA A 114 55.06 -41.30 -23.21
CA ALA A 114 54.82 -41.64 -24.62
C ALA A 114 53.32 -41.51 -25.00
N GLN A 115 53.05 -40.93 -26.17
CA GLN A 115 51.70 -40.58 -26.69
C GLN A 115 50.74 -41.78 -26.92
N THR A 116 51.07 -42.98 -26.45
CA THR A 116 50.35 -44.24 -26.75
C THR A 116 49.56 -44.80 -25.57
N GLU A 117 49.64 -44.19 -24.38
CA GLU A 117 48.95 -44.66 -23.16
C GLU A 117 47.95 -43.63 -22.63
N LEU A 118 46.74 -44.09 -22.25
CA LEU A 118 45.75 -43.28 -21.54
C LEU A 118 46.37 -42.66 -20.27
N PRO A 119 46.28 -41.34 -20.06
CA PRO A 119 46.77 -40.68 -18.84
C PRO A 119 46.19 -41.30 -17.56
N LEU A 120 46.99 -41.34 -16.49
CA LEU A 120 46.54 -41.90 -15.19
C LEU A 120 45.30 -41.19 -14.64
N ALA A 121 45.17 -39.88 -14.86
CA ALA A 121 43.99 -39.10 -14.47
C ALA A 121 42.72 -39.56 -15.21
N GLU A 122 42.82 -39.86 -16.51
CA GLU A 122 41.69 -40.37 -17.30
C GLU A 122 41.31 -41.80 -16.89
N ARG A 123 42.30 -42.66 -16.60
CA ARG A 123 42.06 -44.00 -16.05
C ARG A 123 41.35 -43.93 -14.71
N ARG A 124 41.75 -43.00 -13.84
CA ARG A 124 41.12 -42.74 -12.54
C ARG A 124 39.68 -42.27 -12.69
N ALA A 125 39.41 -41.33 -13.59
CA ALA A 125 38.07 -40.82 -13.87
C ALA A 125 37.15 -41.92 -14.45
N LEU A 126 37.68 -42.76 -15.35
CA LEU A 126 36.95 -43.89 -15.91
C LEU A 126 36.62 -44.94 -14.84
N LEU A 127 37.57 -45.25 -13.95
CA LEU A 127 37.34 -46.11 -12.80
C LEU A 127 36.23 -45.54 -11.92
N GLN A 128 36.33 -44.27 -11.52
CA GLN A 128 35.33 -43.62 -10.69
C GLN A 128 33.93 -43.73 -11.30
N LYS A 129 33.81 -43.44 -12.61
CA LYS A 129 32.54 -43.53 -13.35
C LYS A 129 31.93 -44.93 -13.32
N VAL A 130 32.72 -45.98 -13.58
CA VAL A 130 32.22 -47.37 -13.55
C VAL A 130 31.92 -47.80 -12.11
N PHE A 131 32.74 -47.39 -11.16
CA PHE A 131 32.59 -47.72 -9.75
C PHE A 131 31.29 -47.17 -9.16
N VAL A 132 31.01 -45.88 -9.39
CA VAL A 132 29.75 -45.26 -8.95
C VAL A 132 28.56 -45.85 -9.70
N GLN A 133 28.70 -46.13 -11.01
CA GLN A 133 27.63 -46.74 -11.79
C GLN A 133 27.21 -48.12 -11.23
N ILE A 134 28.16 -48.94 -10.79
CA ILE A 134 27.86 -50.22 -10.14
C ILE A 134 27.09 -49.97 -8.84
N LEU A 135 27.61 -49.12 -7.95
CA LEU A 135 26.98 -48.85 -6.66
C LEU A 135 25.57 -48.27 -6.82
N VAL A 136 25.34 -47.36 -7.77
CA VAL A 136 24.02 -46.81 -8.11
C VAL A 136 23.08 -47.91 -8.61
N LYS A 137 23.53 -48.77 -9.53
CA LYS A 137 22.70 -49.91 -10.02
C LYS A 137 22.31 -50.88 -8.91
N LEU A 138 23.24 -51.18 -8.01
CA LEU A 138 22.97 -52.04 -6.85
C LEU A 138 21.99 -51.34 -5.91
N CYS A 139 22.30 -50.12 -5.46
CA CYS A 139 21.52 -49.37 -4.48
C CYS A 139 20.17 -48.86 -5.01
N SER A 140 19.84 -49.13 -6.29
CA SER A 140 18.50 -48.93 -6.85
C SER A 140 17.48 -49.98 -6.37
N TYR A 141 17.91 -50.92 -5.53
CA TYR A 141 17.09 -51.94 -4.91
C TYR A 141 17.20 -51.87 -3.37
N VAL A 142 16.19 -52.37 -2.66
CA VAL A 142 16.15 -52.35 -1.18
C VAL A 142 17.19 -53.28 -0.56
N SER A 143 17.44 -54.45 -1.17
CA SER A 143 18.30 -55.49 -0.57
C SER A 143 19.76 -55.06 -0.30
N PRO A 144 20.45 -54.29 -1.18
CA PRO A 144 21.77 -53.75 -0.85
C PRO A 144 21.77 -52.76 0.32
N ALA A 145 20.75 -51.91 0.45
CA ALA A 145 20.68 -50.96 1.55
C ALA A 145 20.51 -51.67 2.91
N GLU A 146 19.67 -52.73 2.95
CA GLU A 146 19.53 -53.57 4.13
C GLU A 146 20.81 -54.36 4.44
N GLU A 147 21.54 -54.85 3.43
CA GLU A 147 22.84 -55.49 3.63
C GLU A 147 23.87 -54.53 4.22
N LEU A 148 23.94 -53.30 3.70
CA LEU A 148 24.82 -52.26 4.23
C LEU A 148 24.51 -51.93 5.69
N ALA A 149 23.23 -51.86 6.06
CA ALA A 149 22.80 -51.69 7.45
C ALA A 149 23.19 -52.91 8.32
N GLN A 150 22.92 -54.12 7.85
CA GLN A 150 23.26 -55.36 8.59
C GLN A 150 24.77 -55.56 8.79
N LYS A 151 25.60 -55.08 7.85
CA LYS A 151 27.07 -55.18 7.92
C LYS A 151 27.75 -54.01 8.62
N ASP A 152 26.99 -53.03 9.12
CA ASP A 152 27.49 -51.81 9.77
C ASP A 152 28.30 -50.88 8.84
N ASP A 153 28.01 -50.93 7.53
CA ASP A 153 28.79 -50.22 6.50
C ASP A 153 28.04 -49.00 5.93
N LEU A 154 26.73 -48.90 6.15
CA LEU A 154 25.94 -47.76 5.68
C LEU A 154 26.40 -46.43 6.30
N GLN A 155 26.83 -46.45 7.57
CA GLN A 155 27.38 -45.27 8.25
C GLN A 155 28.60 -44.67 7.53
N LEU A 156 29.37 -45.48 6.79
CA LEU A 156 30.54 -45.01 6.03
C LEU A 156 30.13 -44.04 4.92
N LEU A 157 28.95 -44.18 4.33
CA LEU A 157 28.45 -43.25 3.32
C LEU A 157 28.09 -41.89 3.94
N PHE A 158 27.48 -41.89 5.13
CA PHE A 158 27.17 -40.67 5.87
C PHE A 158 28.44 -39.92 6.30
N SER A 159 29.45 -40.66 6.77
CA SER A 159 30.78 -40.09 7.02
C SER A 159 31.39 -39.57 5.71
N ALA A 160 31.40 -40.36 4.64
CA ALA A 160 32.01 -39.97 3.35
C ALA A 160 31.48 -38.65 2.80
N ILE A 161 30.17 -38.39 2.87
CA ILE A 161 29.61 -37.16 2.29
C ILE A 161 29.96 -35.89 3.09
N THR A 162 30.40 -36.03 4.34
CA THR A 162 30.67 -34.91 5.27
C THR A 162 32.09 -34.86 5.81
N SER A 163 32.91 -35.88 5.57
CA SER A 163 34.33 -35.89 5.95
C SER A 163 35.15 -34.99 5.04
N TRP A 164 36.16 -34.35 5.62
CA TRP A 164 37.20 -33.67 4.86
C TRP A 164 37.97 -34.68 4.00
N CYS A 165 38.32 -34.27 2.78
CA CYS A 165 39.21 -35.01 1.90
C CYS A 165 40.04 -34.05 1.04
N PRO A 166 41.25 -34.43 0.60
CA PRO A 166 42.05 -33.62 -0.30
C PRO A 166 41.29 -33.24 -1.59
N PRO A 167 41.58 -32.07 -2.21
CA PRO A 167 40.85 -31.58 -3.38
C PRO A 167 40.78 -32.57 -4.56
N HIS A 168 41.83 -33.36 -4.79
CA HIS A 168 41.85 -34.38 -5.85
C HIS A 168 40.93 -35.58 -5.58
N ASN A 169 40.46 -35.77 -4.35
CA ASN A 169 39.54 -36.84 -3.95
C ASN A 169 38.07 -36.38 -3.84
N LEU A 170 37.78 -35.09 -4.05
CA LEU A 170 36.41 -34.56 -4.13
C LEU A 170 35.47 -35.34 -5.07
N PRO A 171 35.92 -35.87 -6.23
CA PRO A 171 35.06 -36.69 -7.07
C PRO A 171 34.53 -37.94 -6.35
N TRP A 172 35.33 -38.58 -5.49
CA TRP A 172 34.88 -39.73 -4.70
C TRP A 172 33.84 -39.36 -3.64
N ARG A 173 33.97 -38.18 -3.03
CA ARG A 173 32.95 -37.62 -2.13
C ARG A 173 31.63 -37.37 -2.86
N LYS A 174 31.68 -36.81 -4.07
CA LYS A 174 30.50 -36.65 -4.94
C LYS A 174 29.88 -38.02 -5.27
N SER A 175 30.68 -39.02 -5.59
CA SER A 175 30.20 -40.39 -5.84
C SER A 175 29.54 -41.02 -4.60
N ALA A 176 30.05 -40.78 -3.39
CA ALA A 176 29.37 -41.21 -2.16
C ALA A 176 27.99 -40.54 -1.98
N GLY A 177 27.89 -39.25 -2.32
CA GLY A 177 26.63 -38.51 -2.36
C GLY A 177 25.63 -39.10 -3.35
N GLU A 178 26.07 -39.44 -4.58
CA GLU A 178 25.22 -40.07 -5.59
C GLU A 178 24.67 -41.44 -5.14
N VAL A 179 25.50 -42.24 -4.48
CA VAL A 179 25.08 -43.55 -3.94
C VAL A 179 24.08 -43.36 -2.80
N LEU A 180 24.35 -42.43 -1.88
CA LEU A 180 23.44 -42.14 -0.77
C LEU A 180 22.09 -41.60 -1.27
N MET A 181 22.09 -40.76 -2.32
CA MET A 181 20.88 -40.29 -3.00
C MET A 181 20.12 -41.39 -3.74
N THR A 182 20.80 -42.46 -4.16
CA THR A 182 20.12 -43.61 -4.75
C THR A 182 19.44 -44.44 -3.65
N ILE A 183 20.12 -44.63 -2.51
CA ILE A 183 19.56 -45.28 -1.33
C ILE A 183 18.35 -44.51 -0.79
N SER A 184 18.39 -43.17 -0.76
CA SER A 184 17.26 -42.36 -0.28
C SER A 184 15.99 -42.59 -1.10
N ARG A 185 16.11 -42.75 -2.43
CA ARG A 185 14.96 -42.94 -3.32
C ARG A 185 14.43 -44.37 -3.38
N HIS A 186 15.31 -45.36 -3.24
CA HIS A 186 14.97 -46.75 -3.54
C HIS A 186 15.23 -47.73 -2.40
N GLY A 187 16.10 -47.37 -1.45
CA GLY A 187 16.62 -48.26 -0.41
C GLY A 187 16.09 -48.00 1.00
N LEU A 188 15.24 -46.98 1.21
CA LEU A 188 14.71 -46.67 2.54
C LEU A 188 13.63 -47.68 2.97
N SER A 189 14.05 -48.70 3.72
CA SER A 189 13.15 -49.57 4.49
C SER A 189 13.10 -49.16 5.95
N VAL A 190 12.11 -49.66 6.71
CA VAL A 190 12.00 -49.44 8.16
C VAL A 190 13.28 -49.87 8.89
N ASN A 191 13.92 -50.95 8.45
CA ASN A 191 15.17 -51.45 9.01
C ASN A 191 16.33 -50.48 8.76
N VAL A 192 16.41 -49.91 7.55
CA VAL A 192 17.44 -48.95 7.17
C VAL A 192 17.27 -47.65 7.97
N VAL A 193 16.05 -47.13 8.09
CA VAL A 193 15.75 -45.93 8.90
C VAL A 193 16.10 -46.18 10.37
N LYS A 194 15.71 -47.34 10.92
CA LYS A 194 16.04 -47.74 12.29
C LYS A 194 17.56 -47.80 12.52
N TYR A 195 18.30 -48.39 11.58
CA TYR A 195 19.75 -48.43 11.66
C TYR A 195 20.36 -47.02 11.67
N ILE A 196 19.92 -46.13 10.79
CA ILE A 196 20.44 -44.74 10.70
C ILE A 196 20.23 -44.00 12.02
N HIS A 197 19.06 -44.18 12.64
CA HIS A 197 18.74 -43.66 13.96
C HIS A 197 19.65 -44.23 15.06
N GLU A 198 19.73 -45.57 15.18
CA GLU A 198 20.52 -46.24 16.22
C GLU A 198 22.03 -45.97 16.12
N LYS A 199 22.53 -45.67 14.92
CA LYS A 199 23.93 -45.35 14.66
C LYS A 199 24.25 -43.86 14.66
N GLU A 200 23.25 -43.02 14.93
CA GLU A 200 23.41 -41.56 14.99
C GLU A 200 24.11 -40.98 13.74
N CYS A 201 23.81 -41.53 12.57
CA CYS A 201 24.48 -41.16 11.32
C CYS A 201 24.35 -39.67 11.02
N LEU A 202 23.18 -39.08 11.29
CA LEU A 202 22.95 -37.64 11.11
C LEU A 202 23.76 -36.79 12.08
N ALA A 203 23.91 -37.24 13.34
CA ALA A 203 24.74 -36.53 14.32
C ALA A 203 26.21 -36.53 13.87
N THR A 204 26.70 -37.65 13.34
CA THR A 204 28.05 -37.75 12.76
C THR A 204 28.23 -36.77 11.60
N CYS A 205 27.26 -36.67 10.69
CA CYS A 205 27.31 -35.70 9.59
C CYS A 205 27.42 -34.25 10.08
N ILE A 206 26.61 -33.87 11.06
CA ILE A 206 26.60 -32.52 11.63
C ILE A 206 27.91 -32.24 12.38
N GLN A 207 28.41 -33.22 13.14
CA GLN A 207 29.67 -33.12 13.86
C GLN A 207 30.85 -32.90 12.90
N ASN A 208 30.93 -33.66 11.81
CA ASN A 208 31.98 -33.52 10.80
C ASN A 208 32.00 -32.11 10.19
N MET A 209 30.82 -31.57 9.84
CA MET A 209 30.68 -30.21 9.30
C MET A 209 30.95 -29.10 10.33
N GLN A 210 30.84 -29.39 11.63
CA GLN A 210 31.07 -28.41 12.69
C GLN A 210 32.52 -28.36 13.18
N GLN A 211 33.19 -29.51 13.31
CA GLN A 211 34.46 -29.64 14.03
C GLN A 211 35.69 -29.57 13.12
N SER A 212 35.52 -29.62 11.80
CA SER A 212 36.65 -29.61 10.87
C SER A 212 37.09 -28.19 10.55
N ASP A 213 38.22 -27.77 11.11
CA ASP A 213 38.84 -26.46 10.83
C ASP A 213 39.32 -26.33 9.37
N ASP A 214 39.56 -27.45 8.69
CA ASP A 214 40.05 -27.50 7.31
C ASP A 214 38.95 -27.35 6.24
N LEU A 215 37.66 -27.26 6.63
CA LEU A 215 36.54 -27.11 5.69
C LEU A 215 36.23 -25.63 5.42
N SER A 216 36.13 -25.28 4.13
CA SER A 216 35.58 -23.98 3.74
C SER A 216 34.06 -23.92 3.99
N SER A 217 33.53 -22.71 4.20
CA SER A 217 32.07 -22.55 4.40
C SER A 217 31.27 -22.96 3.16
N LEU A 218 31.85 -22.86 1.96
CA LEU A 218 31.23 -23.31 0.71
C LEU A 218 31.11 -24.84 0.66
N GLU A 219 32.17 -25.55 1.03
CA GLU A 219 32.13 -27.02 1.11
C GLU A 219 31.09 -27.51 2.12
N ILE A 220 30.95 -26.81 3.26
CA ILE A 220 29.91 -27.14 4.25
C ILE A 220 28.51 -26.97 3.65
N VAL A 221 28.26 -25.93 2.85
CA VAL A 221 26.97 -25.74 2.16
C VAL A 221 26.72 -26.86 1.15
N GLU A 222 27.73 -27.28 0.38
CA GLU A 222 27.61 -28.42 -0.55
C GLU A 222 27.34 -29.75 0.17
N MET A 223 28.04 -30.00 1.29
CA MET A 223 27.83 -31.17 2.15
C MET A 223 26.39 -31.20 2.67
N PHE A 224 25.90 -30.06 3.18
CA PHE A 224 24.54 -29.96 3.66
C PHE A 224 23.52 -30.08 2.53
N ALA A 225 23.79 -29.60 1.31
CA ALA A 225 22.91 -29.78 0.17
C ALA A 225 22.65 -31.28 -0.12
N GLY A 226 23.70 -32.10 -0.08
CA GLY A 226 23.59 -33.56 -0.20
C GLY A 226 22.77 -34.19 0.94
N LEU A 227 23.05 -33.80 2.18
CA LEU A 227 22.31 -34.29 3.36
C LEU A 227 20.82 -33.86 3.33
N SER A 228 20.54 -32.63 2.89
CA SER A 228 19.20 -32.07 2.78
C SER A 228 18.35 -32.86 1.78
N CYS A 229 18.94 -33.26 0.66
CA CYS A 229 18.24 -34.11 -0.32
C CYS A 229 17.89 -35.49 0.27
N PHE A 230 18.77 -36.07 1.08
CA PHE A 230 18.48 -37.30 1.82
C PHE A 230 17.35 -37.10 2.86
N LEU A 231 17.38 -35.99 3.60
CA LEU A 231 16.33 -35.64 4.56
C LEU A 231 14.97 -35.45 3.88
N LYS A 232 14.95 -34.87 2.68
CA LYS A 232 13.73 -34.72 1.88
C LYS A 232 13.10 -36.07 1.58
N ASP A 233 13.84 -36.94 0.91
CA ASP A 233 13.34 -38.25 0.47
C ASP A 233 12.96 -39.14 1.67
N SER A 234 13.73 -39.07 2.75
CA SER A 234 13.41 -39.83 3.98
C SER A 234 12.21 -39.30 4.73
N SER A 235 11.93 -37.99 4.65
CA SER A 235 10.76 -37.40 5.29
C SER A 235 9.43 -37.80 4.66
N ASP A 236 9.43 -38.31 3.43
CA ASP A 236 8.25 -38.91 2.80
C ASP A 236 7.93 -40.31 3.38
N VAL A 237 8.92 -40.96 3.99
CA VAL A 237 8.81 -42.32 4.56
C VAL A 237 8.62 -42.30 6.08
N SER A 238 9.38 -41.47 6.80
CA SER A 238 9.34 -41.41 8.28
C SER A 238 9.75 -40.05 8.84
N GLN A 239 9.15 -39.68 9.98
CA GLN A 239 9.49 -38.47 10.73
C GLN A 239 10.76 -38.63 11.56
N THR A 240 11.19 -39.87 11.84
CA THR A 240 12.31 -40.20 12.76
C THR A 240 13.57 -39.42 12.44
N LEU A 241 13.97 -39.34 11.17
CA LEU A 241 15.24 -38.72 10.77
C LEU A 241 15.20 -37.18 10.86
N LEU A 242 14.03 -36.56 10.73
CA LEU A 242 13.87 -35.13 11.02
C LEU A 242 13.92 -34.86 12.52
N ASP A 243 13.37 -35.76 13.35
CA ASP A 243 13.50 -35.67 14.81
C ASP A 243 14.96 -35.86 15.26
N ASP A 244 15.70 -36.78 14.64
CA ASP A 244 17.13 -36.97 14.88
C ASP A 244 17.93 -35.71 14.50
N PHE A 245 17.63 -35.13 13.33
CA PHE A 245 18.23 -33.86 12.90
C PHE A 245 17.96 -32.73 13.90
N ARG A 246 16.77 -32.70 14.53
CA ARG A 246 16.47 -31.77 15.62
C ARG A 246 17.32 -32.05 16.87
N ILE A 247 17.35 -33.31 17.31
CA ILE A 247 18.03 -33.73 18.54
C ILE A 247 19.53 -33.45 18.44
N CYS A 248 20.14 -33.67 17.28
CA CYS A 248 21.55 -33.39 17.03
C CYS A 248 21.84 -31.90 16.72
N GLN A 249 20.93 -30.99 17.05
CA GLN A 249 21.09 -29.54 16.88
C GLN A 249 21.32 -29.09 15.42
N GLY A 250 20.85 -29.88 14.44
CA GLY A 250 21.00 -29.56 13.02
C GLY A 250 20.39 -28.22 12.63
N TYR A 251 19.23 -27.86 13.18
CA TYR A 251 18.63 -26.54 12.89
C TYR A 251 19.44 -25.38 13.45
N THR A 252 19.99 -25.52 14.66
CA THR A 252 20.86 -24.51 15.30
C THR A 252 22.12 -24.30 14.47
N PHE A 253 22.74 -25.40 14.04
CA PHE A 253 23.89 -25.39 13.15
C PHE A 253 23.66 -24.58 11.86
N LEU A 254 22.52 -24.77 11.19
CA LEU A 254 22.21 -24.04 9.95
C LEU A 254 22.07 -22.53 10.19
N CYS A 255 21.44 -22.13 11.30
CA CYS A 255 21.35 -20.72 11.68
C CYS A 255 22.74 -20.11 11.89
N ASP A 256 23.63 -20.83 12.58
CA ASP A 256 24.98 -20.36 12.87
C ASP A 256 25.85 -20.31 11.59
N LEU A 257 25.68 -21.28 10.68
CA LEU A 257 26.34 -21.28 9.37
C LEU A 257 25.91 -20.08 8.51
N MET A 258 24.62 -19.75 8.47
CA MET A 258 24.12 -18.55 7.77
C MET A 258 24.75 -17.26 8.32
N LEU A 259 24.81 -17.12 9.64
CA LEU A 259 25.40 -15.94 10.31
C LEU A 259 26.93 -15.88 10.17
N ARG A 260 27.60 -17.02 10.01
CA ARG A 260 29.03 -17.12 9.71
C ARG A 260 29.31 -16.72 8.26
N LEU A 261 28.55 -17.25 7.30
CA LEU A 261 28.64 -16.92 5.88
C LEU A 261 28.38 -15.43 5.61
N GLU A 262 27.45 -14.80 6.34
CA GLU A 262 27.23 -13.35 6.28
C GLU A 262 28.50 -12.52 6.58
N GLN A 263 29.39 -13.03 7.43
CA GLN A 263 30.61 -12.34 7.85
C GLN A 263 31.81 -12.65 6.94
N ALA A 264 31.69 -13.64 6.04
CA ALA A 264 32.76 -14.04 5.15
C ALA A 264 32.97 -13.02 4.03
N LYS A 265 34.24 -12.64 3.80
CA LYS A 265 34.62 -11.60 2.83
C LYS A 265 34.78 -12.11 1.39
N GLU A 266 34.73 -13.42 1.19
CA GLU A 266 34.91 -14.07 -0.12
C GLU A 266 33.76 -13.71 -1.07
N ALA A 267 34.03 -13.61 -2.37
CA ALA A 267 33.00 -13.25 -3.34
C ALA A 267 31.90 -14.32 -3.43
N ASP A 268 32.29 -15.59 -3.38
CA ASP A 268 31.40 -16.75 -3.50
C ASP A 268 30.54 -16.97 -2.24
N SER A 269 30.85 -16.30 -1.12
CA SER A 269 30.10 -16.45 0.14
C SER A 269 28.64 -15.97 0.02
N LYS A 270 28.38 -14.99 -0.85
CA LYS A 270 27.03 -14.46 -1.08
C LYS A 270 26.15 -15.46 -1.83
N ASP A 271 26.70 -16.14 -2.82
CA ASP A 271 26.00 -17.17 -3.57
C ASP A 271 25.75 -18.40 -2.69
N ALA A 272 26.77 -18.82 -1.93
CA ALA A 272 26.63 -19.90 -0.93
C ALA A 272 25.55 -19.58 0.13
N LEU A 273 25.50 -18.33 0.60
CA LEU A 273 24.49 -17.88 1.56
C LEU A 273 23.08 -17.94 0.97
N LYS A 274 22.92 -17.53 -0.30
CA LYS A 274 21.65 -17.64 -1.02
C LYS A 274 21.23 -19.11 -1.18
N ASP A 275 22.15 -19.98 -1.56
CA ASP A 275 21.89 -21.41 -1.72
C ASP A 275 21.49 -22.05 -0.39
N LEU A 276 22.17 -21.69 0.71
CA LEU A 276 21.81 -22.14 2.04
C LEU A 276 20.41 -21.67 2.46
N VAL A 277 20.04 -20.40 2.21
CA VAL A 277 18.68 -19.92 2.46
C VAL A 277 17.64 -20.71 1.64
N ASN A 278 17.94 -21.03 0.38
CA ASN A 278 17.06 -21.84 -0.47
C ASN A 278 16.91 -23.28 0.04
N LEU A 279 17.98 -23.88 0.55
CA LEU A 279 17.95 -25.20 1.18
C LEU A 279 17.10 -25.19 2.45
N VAL A 280 17.28 -24.19 3.33
CA VAL A 280 16.44 -24.03 4.55
C VAL A 280 14.98 -23.76 4.18
N THR A 281 14.73 -22.97 3.14
CA THR A 281 13.38 -22.72 2.60
C THR A 281 12.74 -24.03 2.16
N SER A 282 13.48 -24.88 1.43
CA SER A 282 12.99 -26.19 1.00
C SER A 282 12.70 -27.10 2.20
N LEU A 283 13.58 -27.10 3.21
CA LEU A 283 13.44 -27.87 4.45
C LEU A 283 12.14 -27.58 5.21
N THR A 284 11.52 -26.40 5.01
CA THR A 284 10.20 -26.07 5.59
C THR A 284 9.06 -26.95 5.07
N THR A 285 9.22 -27.57 3.90
CA THR A 285 8.24 -28.47 3.28
C THR A 285 8.50 -29.95 3.58
N TYR A 286 9.59 -30.27 4.28
CA TYR A 286 9.94 -31.66 4.57
C TYR A 286 9.13 -32.18 5.76
N GLY A 287 8.60 -33.40 5.65
CA GLY A 287 7.83 -34.03 6.71
C GLY A 287 6.74 -34.95 6.16
N VAL A 288 6.34 -35.92 6.98
CA VAL A 288 5.35 -36.95 6.62
C VAL A 288 3.93 -36.37 6.62
N THR A 289 3.64 -35.48 7.56
CA THR A 289 2.30 -34.94 7.77
C THR A 289 2.19 -33.49 7.33
N GLU A 290 1.18 -33.17 6.51
CA GLU A 290 0.81 -31.79 6.23
C GLU A 290 0.24 -31.11 7.47
N LEU A 291 0.85 -29.99 7.86
CA LEU A 291 0.35 -29.18 8.97
C LEU A 291 -0.92 -28.46 8.54
N LYS A 292 -1.82 -28.28 9.49
CA LYS A 292 -3.07 -27.54 9.28
C LYS A 292 -3.03 -26.23 10.07
N PRO A 293 -3.66 -25.17 9.56
CA PRO A 293 -3.86 -23.95 10.34
C PRO A 293 -4.47 -24.27 11.70
N ALA A 294 -3.93 -23.67 12.77
CA ALA A 294 -4.60 -23.70 14.06
C ALA A 294 -5.98 -23.01 13.89
N GLY A 295 -7.05 -23.56 14.46
CA GLY A 295 -8.41 -23.07 14.23
C GLY A 295 -8.61 -21.60 14.61
N ILE A 296 -8.48 -20.71 13.62
CA ILE A 296 -8.51 -19.23 13.75
C ILE A 296 -9.87 -18.71 14.20
N THR A 297 -10.93 -19.50 14.06
CA THR A 297 -12.31 -19.06 14.27
C THR A 297 -12.69 -18.86 15.74
N ALA A 298 -11.89 -19.33 16.70
CA ALA A 298 -12.14 -19.12 18.12
C ALA A 298 -11.28 -17.98 18.68
N GLY A 299 -11.80 -16.74 18.67
CA GLY A 299 -11.23 -15.62 19.44
C GLY A 299 -10.61 -14.46 18.66
N VAL A 300 -10.73 -14.42 17.32
CA VAL A 300 -10.29 -13.25 16.54
C VAL A 300 -11.33 -12.12 16.63
N PRO A 301 -10.96 -10.91 17.09
CA PRO A 301 -11.92 -9.82 17.31
C PRO A 301 -12.46 -9.21 16.02
N PHE A 302 -11.73 -9.31 14.91
CA PHE A 302 -12.08 -8.70 13.63
C PHE A 302 -11.85 -9.66 12.47
N LEU A 303 -12.86 -9.83 11.61
CA LEU A 303 -12.75 -10.59 10.36
C LEU A 303 -13.33 -9.80 9.20
N LEU A 304 -12.70 -9.88 8.03
CA LEU A 304 -13.25 -9.30 6.81
C LEU A 304 -14.44 -10.13 6.31
N PRO A 305 -15.45 -9.50 5.69
CA PRO A 305 -16.55 -10.23 5.07
C PRO A 305 -16.05 -11.26 4.06
N GLY A 306 -16.59 -12.48 4.12
CA GLY A 306 -16.22 -13.57 3.20
C GLY A 306 -14.89 -14.26 3.50
N PHE A 307 -14.23 -13.97 4.63
CA PHE A 307 -13.04 -14.70 5.03
C PHE A 307 -13.35 -16.17 5.35
N ILE A 308 -12.54 -17.07 4.78
CA ILE A 308 -12.55 -18.51 5.05
C ILE A 308 -11.10 -18.91 5.26
N VAL A 309 -10.82 -19.66 6.33
CA VAL A 309 -9.47 -20.15 6.63
C VAL A 309 -9.00 -21.06 5.48
N PRO A 310 -7.96 -20.66 4.72
CA PRO A 310 -7.45 -21.46 3.62
C PRO A 310 -6.99 -22.83 4.09
N GLN A 311 -7.25 -23.85 3.27
CA GLN A 311 -6.80 -25.22 3.52
C GLN A 311 -5.62 -25.55 2.61
N PRO A 312 -4.68 -26.40 3.07
CA PRO A 312 -3.56 -26.88 2.25
C PRO A 312 -4.01 -27.42 0.90
N VAL A 313 -3.32 -27.05 -0.18
CA VAL A 313 -3.68 -27.46 -1.55
C VAL A 313 -3.14 -28.85 -1.90
N GLY A 314 -2.27 -29.43 -1.06
CA GLY A 314 -1.73 -30.79 -1.25
C GLY A 314 -0.74 -30.93 -2.41
N LYS A 315 -0.12 -29.83 -2.86
CA LYS A 315 0.86 -29.81 -3.98
C LYS A 315 2.32 -29.91 -3.54
N GLY A 316 2.58 -30.29 -2.28
CA GLY A 316 3.94 -30.36 -1.72
C GLY A 316 4.60 -29.01 -1.41
N HIS A 317 3.83 -27.91 -1.44
CA HIS A 317 4.30 -26.56 -1.10
C HIS A 317 3.85 -26.10 0.29
N THR A 318 2.99 -26.88 0.95
CA THR A 318 2.51 -26.58 2.29
C THR A 318 3.62 -26.84 3.31
N VAL A 319 3.76 -25.94 4.29
CA VAL A 319 4.74 -26.09 5.36
C VAL A 319 4.45 -27.35 6.19
N ARG A 320 5.50 -28.15 6.39
CA ARG A 320 5.49 -29.37 7.23
C ARG A 320 6.47 -29.30 8.39
N ASN A 321 7.44 -28.38 8.31
CA ASN A 321 8.50 -28.21 9.29
C ASN A 321 8.62 -26.77 9.79
N ILE A 322 8.01 -26.52 10.96
CA ILE A 322 8.05 -25.20 11.62
C ILE A 322 9.46 -24.86 12.11
N GLN A 323 10.26 -25.83 12.53
CA GLN A 323 11.60 -25.58 13.08
C GLN A 323 12.54 -25.01 12.01
N ALA A 324 12.44 -25.51 10.78
CA ALA A 324 13.17 -24.97 9.63
C ALA A 324 12.76 -23.52 9.33
N PHE A 325 11.47 -23.21 9.42
CA PHE A 325 10.98 -21.85 9.28
C PHE A 325 11.50 -20.93 10.41
N SER A 326 11.57 -21.43 11.65
CA SER A 326 12.16 -20.70 12.77
C SER A 326 13.64 -20.35 12.56
N ILE A 327 14.41 -21.11 11.76
CA ILE A 327 15.77 -20.72 11.37
C ILE A 327 15.75 -19.40 10.60
N LEU A 328 14.91 -19.30 9.56
CA LEU A 328 14.79 -18.09 8.74
C LEU A 328 14.42 -16.89 9.63
N GLN A 329 13.43 -17.06 10.49
CA GLN A 329 13.02 -16.02 11.45
C GLN A 329 14.16 -15.59 12.38
N ASN A 330 14.85 -16.54 13.01
CA ASN A 330 15.95 -16.25 13.94
C ASN A 330 17.15 -15.62 13.24
N ALA A 331 17.48 -16.09 12.04
CA ALA A 331 18.56 -15.54 11.24
C ALA A 331 18.24 -14.09 10.82
N PHE A 332 17.01 -13.76 10.43
CA PHE A 332 16.61 -12.38 10.12
C PHE A 332 16.81 -11.45 11.32
N LEU A 333 16.38 -11.88 12.51
CA LEU A 333 16.51 -11.09 13.74
C LEU A 333 17.97 -10.88 14.14
N LYS A 334 18.84 -11.89 13.96
CA LYS A 334 20.28 -11.83 14.30
C LYS A 334 21.18 -11.23 13.20
N ALA A 335 20.73 -11.18 11.95
CA ALA A 335 21.52 -10.73 10.81
C ALA A 335 22.03 -9.29 10.98
N LYS A 336 23.24 -9.02 10.49
CA LYS A 336 23.90 -7.71 10.57
C LYS A 336 23.93 -6.95 9.25
N THR A 337 23.65 -7.62 8.13
CA THR A 337 23.71 -7.08 6.77
C THR A 337 22.32 -6.97 6.13
N SER A 338 22.14 -5.94 5.29
CA SER A 338 20.93 -5.79 4.47
C SER A 338 20.75 -6.94 3.48
N HIS A 339 21.85 -7.54 3.02
CA HIS A 339 21.83 -8.62 2.04
C HIS A 339 21.14 -9.89 2.59
N LEU A 340 21.56 -10.36 3.77
CA LEU A 340 20.96 -11.54 4.39
C LEU A 340 19.49 -11.29 4.76
N THR A 341 19.19 -10.14 5.38
CA THR A 341 17.81 -9.78 5.74
C THR A 341 16.89 -9.73 4.53
N ARG A 342 17.36 -9.22 3.38
CA ARG A 342 16.60 -9.22 2.13
C ARG A 342 16.32 -10.63 1.61
N ILE A 343 17.34 -11.48 1.49
CA ILE A 343 17.17 -12.84 0.97
C ILE A 343 16.23 -13.66 1.87
N ILE A 344 16.35 -13.52 3.20
CA ILE A 344 15.45 -14.20 4.14
C ILE A 344 14.02 -13.69 4.01
N LEU A 345 13.81 -12.37 3.89
CA LEU A 345 12.46 -11.83 3.75
C LEU A 345 11.82 -12.28 2.44
N ASP A 346 12.59 -12.35 1.35
CA ASP A 346 12.14 -12.91 0.07
C ASP A 346 11.77 -14.39 0.21
N ALA A 347 12.59 -15.19 0.91
CA ALA A 347 12.31 -16.59 1.20
C ALA A 347 11.00 -16.78 1.99
N ILE A 348 10.79 -16.02 3.07
CA ILE A 348 9.56 -16.07 3.87
C ILE A 348 8.35 -15.63 3.04
N SER A 349 8.49 -14.57 2.24
CA SER A 349 7.44 -14.14 1.31
C SER A 349 7.08 -15.25 0.31
N ASN A 350 8.07 -15.96 -0.23
CA ASN A 350 7.82 -17.07 -1.15
C ASN A 350 7.10 -18.24 -0.46
N ILE A 351 7.44 -18.53 0.80
CA ILE A 351 6.73 -19.55 1.60
C ILE A 351 5.25 -19.18 1.76
N TYR A 352 4.94 -17.93 2.13
CA TYR A 352 3.54 -17.49 2.28
C TYR A 352 2.75 -17.50 0.97
N ILE A 353 3.39 -17.20 -0.16
CA ILE A 353 2.73 -17.17 -1.48
C ILE A 353 2.56 -18.58 -2.06
N ALA A 354 3.44 -19.53 -1.72
CA ALA A 354 3.43 -20.87 -2.30
C ALA A 354 2.16 -21.68 -1.95
N ASP A 355 1.57 -21.43 -0.79
CA ASP A 355 0.26 -21.96 -0.38
C ASP A 355 -0.38 -20.97 0.61
N ASN A 356 -1.62 -20.53 0.34
CA ASN A 356 -2.35 -19.59 1.19
C ASN A 356 -2.54 -20.10 2.63
N ALA A 357 -2.52 -21.42 2.86
CA ALA A 357 -2.56 -21.99 4.20
C ALA A 357 -1.28 -21.73 5.01
N ASN A 358 -0.14 -21.46 4.36
CA ASN A 358 1.16 -21.34 5.02
C ASN A 358 1.22 -20.17 5.99
N TYR A 359 0.67 -19.00 5.64
CA TYR A 359 0.62 -17.86 6.56
C TYR A 359 -0.09 -18.25 7.87
N PHE A 360 -1.18 -19.00 7.78
CA PHE A 360 -2.02 -19.39 8.91
C PHE A 360 -1.46 -20.55 9.74
N ILE A 361 -0.72 -21.47 9.11
CA ILE A 361 0.09 -22.48 9.82
C ILE A 361 1.18 -21.81 10.65
N LEU A 362 1.76 -20.72 10.13
CA LEU A 362 2.90 -20.03 10.71
C LEU A 362 2.52 -18.80 11.56
N GLU A 363 1.25 -18.39 11.59
CA GLU A 363 0.75 -17.26 12.38
C GLU A 363 1.15 -17.32 13.87
N PRO A 364 1.16 -18.49 14.54
CA PRO A 364 1.62 -18.61 15.92
C PRO A 364 3.10 -18.23 16.15
N GLN A 365 3.92 -18.17 15.09
CA GLN A 365 5.32 -17.74 15.17
C GLN A 365 5.48 -16.21 15.26
N HIS A 366 4.42 -15.45 14.97
CA HIS A 366 4.38 -13.98 15.04
C HIS A 366 5.52 -13.29 14.28
N THR A 367 5.91 -13.86 13.13
CA THR A 367 7.12 -13.50 12.39
C THR A 367 7.12 -12.05 11.93
N LEU A 368 6.07 -11.61 11.22
CA LEU A 368 5.97 -10.23 10.74
C LEU A 368 5.92 -9.22 11.90
N SER A 369 5.19 -9.56 12.97
CA SER A 369 5.12 -8.74 14.17
C SER A 369 6.51 -8.53 14.80
N GLN A 370 7.31 -9.58 14.94
CA GLN A 370 8.68 -9.48 15.47
C GLN A 370 9.61 -8.71 14.53
N PHE A 371 9.43 -8.85 13.22
CA PHE A 371 10.27 -8.16 12.25
C PHE A 371 10.08 -6.65 12.29
N ALA A 372 8.86 -6.16 12.54
CA ALA A 372 8.52 -4.74 12.59
C ALA A 372 9.52 -3.91 13.44
N GLU A 373 9.98 -4.44 14.57
CA GLU A 373 10.94 -3.76 15.46
C GLU A 373 12.27 -3.41 14.77
N LYS A 374 12.68 -4.23 13.80
CA LYS A 374 13.96 -4.08 13.08
C LYS A 374 13.81 -3.35 11.73
N ILE A 375 12.64 -3.41 11.10
CA ILE A 375 12.39 -2.88 9.74
C ILE A 375 12.73 -1.39 9.59
N ALA A 376 12.51 -0.58 10.63
CA ALA A 376 12.82 0.86 10.58
C ALA A 376 14.31 1.16 10.30
N ARG A 377 15.21 0.23 10.64
CA ARG A 377 16.66 0.36 10.44
C ARG A 377 17.16 -0.29 9.14
N LEU A 378 16.29 -0.94 8.38
CA LEU A 378 16.64 -1.72 7.18
C LEU A 378 15.88 -1.19 5.95
N PRO A 379 16.35 -0.13 5.28
CA PRO A 379 15.62 0.52 4.19
C PRO A 379 15.35 -0.40 2.99
N GLU A 380 16.26 -1.31 2.67
CA GLU A 380 16.15 -2.23 1.51
C GLU A 380 14.99 -3.22 1.63
N VAL A 381 14.51 -3.50 2.84
CA VAL A 381 13.47 -4.51 3.08
C VAL A 381 12.12 -3.91 3.48
N GLN A 382 12.05 -2.59 3.68
CA GLN A 382 10.83 -1.90 4.12
C GLN A 382 9.67 -2.12 3.15
N THR A 383 9.88 -1.87 1.86
CA THR A 383 8.84 -2.04 0.84
C THR A 383 8.29 -3.46 0.85
N LYS A 384 9.18 -4.46 0.82
CA LYS A 384 8.81 -5.88 0.80
C LYS A 384 8.03 -6.30 2.05
N TYR A 385 8.43 -5.81 3.23
CA TYR A 385 7.71 -6.07 4.48
C TYR A 385 6.26 -5.56 4.43
N PHE A 386 6.05 -4.33 3.96
CA PHE A 386 4.70 -3.77 3.84
C PHE A 386 3.89 -4.45 2.72
N GLU A 387 4.52 -4.86 1.61
CA GLU A 387 3.88 -5.70 0.58
C GLU A 387 3.38 -7.03 1.13
N MET A 388 4.11 -7.64 2.08
CA MET A 388 3.64 -8.86 2.75
C MET A 388 2.41 -8.60 3.63
N LEU A 389 2.32 -7.44 4.30
CA LEU A 389 1.08 -7.05 5.01
C LEU A 389 -0.07 -6.80 4.04
N GLU A 390 0.21 -6.17 2.89
CA GLU A 390 -0.77 -6.01 1.80
C GLU A 390 -1.25 -7.36 1.26
N PHE A 391 -0.36 -8.35 1.11
CA PHE A 391 -0.72 -9.71 0.72
C PHE A 391 -1.68 -10.36 1.74
N VAL A 392 -1.41 -10.22 3.05
CA VAL A 392 -2.31 -10.76 4.09
C VAL A 392 -3.69 -10.11 4.04
N VAL A 393 -3.76 -8.79 3.86
CA VAL A 393 -5.05 -8.08 3.81
C VAL A 393 -5.81 -8.32 2.51
N PHE A 394 -5.16 -8.17 1.36
CA PHE A 394 -5.83 -8.17 0.05
C PHE A 394 -5.94 -9.56 -0.58
N SER A 395 -4.91 -10.40 -0.45
CA SER A 395 -4.90 -11.73 -1.07
C SER A 395 -5.47 -12.81 -0.16
N LEU A 396 -5.18 -12.75 1.14
CA LEU A 396 -5.71 -13.71 2.12
C LEU A 396 -7.04 -13.26 2.77
N ASN A 397 -7.49 -12.03 2.50
CA ASN A 397 -8.71 -11.44 3.07
C ASN A 397 -8.74 -11.49 4.61
N TYR A 398 -7.59 -11.24 5.26
CA TYR A 398 -7.43 -11.37 6.72
C TYR A 398 -6.93 -10.07 7.36
N ILE A 399 -7.27 -9.84 8.64
CA ILE A 399 -6.86 -8.65 9.40
C ILE A 399 -5.71 -9.02 10.36
N PRO A 400 -4.46 -8.62 10.06
CA PRO A 400 -3.29 -8.99 10.86
C PRO A 400 -3.14 -8.09 12.10
N CYS A 401 -3.99 -8.28 13.12
CA CYS A 401 -4.03 -7.38 14.30
C CYS A 401 -2.69 -7.28 15.04
N LYS A 402 -1.96 -8.39 15.22
CA LYS A 402 -0.67 -8.39 15.94
C LYS A 402 0.38 -7.58 15.19
N GLU A 403 0.43 -7.73 13.87
CA GLU A 403 1.30 -6.97 12.99
C GLU A 403 0.93 -5.48 12.98
N LEU A 404 -0.35 -5.14 12.98
CA LEU A 404 -0.82 -3.75 13.06
C LEU A 404 -0.46 -3.08 14.40
N ILE A 405 -0.52 -3.81 15.51
CA ILE A 405 -0.02 -3.34 16.82
C ILE A 405 1.49 -3.04 16.71
N SER A 406 2.26 -3.93 16.10
CA SER A 406 3.70 -3.73 15.92
C SER A 406 4.03 -2.56 14.98
N VAL A 407 3.24 -2.34 13.93
CA VAL A 407 3.33 -1.14 13.08
C VAL A 407 2.98 0.13 13.86
N SER A 408 2.01 0.07 14.78
CA SER A 408 1.67 1.18 15.69
C SER A 408 2.87 1.57 16.57
N ILE A 409 3.54 0.59 17.17
CA ILE A 409 4.77 0.80 17.96
C ILE A 409 5.90 1.37 17.08
N LEU A 410 6.09 0.85 15.87
CA LEU A 410 7.07 1.35 14.90
C LEU A 410 6.86 2.83 14.60
N LEU A 411 5.62 3.25 14.33
CA LEU A 411 5.27 4.64 14.04
C LEU A 411 5.52 5.54 15.27
N LYS A 412 5.13 5.07 16.47
CA LYS A 412 5.35 5.82 17.73
C LYS A 412 6.84 6.03 18.01
N ALA A 413 7.68 5.03 17.74
CA ALA A 413 9.13 5.12 17.90
C ALA A 413 9.77 6.17 16.98
N SER A 414 9.16 6.48 15.82
CA SER A 414 9.61 7.52 14.89
C SER A 414 11.09 7.40 14.46
N ALA A 415 11.62 6.17 14.35
CA ALA A 415 13.04 5.94 14.08
C ALA A 415 13.45 6.26 12.63
N SER A 416 12.53 6.20 11.67
CA SER A 416 12.77 6.52 10.26
C SER A 416 11.51 7.11 9.62
N TYR A 417 11.62 8.30 9.03
CA TYR A 417 10.51 8.95 8.33
C TYR A 417 10.12 8.18 7.06
N GLN A 418 11.07 7.71 6.27
CA GLN A 418 10.79 6.94 5.06
C GLN A 418 10.04 5.62 5.35
N CYS A 419 10.42 4.94 6.44
CA CYS A 419 9.69 3.76 6.91
C CYS A 419 8.26 4.14 7.32
N SER A 420 8.11 5.22 8.10
CA SER A 420 6.80 5.70 8.57
C SER A 420 5.89 6.14 7.42
N ILE A 421 6.45 6.76 6.38
CA ILE A 421 5.72 7.13 5.15
C ILE A 421 5.21 5.88 4.45
N THR A 422 6.05 4.85 4.31
CA THR A 422 5.67 3.58 3.67
C THR A 422 4.61 2.85 4.49
N ALA A 423 4.75 2.83 5.81
CA ALA A 423 3.73 2.33 6.73
C ALA A 423 2.40 3.08 6.57
N MET A 424 2.40 4.41 6.61
CA MET A 424 1.19 5.22 6.48
C MET A 424 0.50 5.07 5.12
N LYS A 425 1.25 4.94 4.03
CA LYS A 425 0.69 4.61 2.71
C LYS A 425 -0.05 3.27 2.72
N THR A 426 0.57 2.26 3.36
CA THR A 426 -0.01 0.91 3.47
C THR A 426 -1.28 0.94 4.33
N LEU A 427 -1.24 1.62 5.48
CA LEU A 427 -2.39 1.78 6.36
C LEU A 427 -3.54 2.54 5.68
N LEU A 428 -3.25 3.58 4.89
CA LEU A 428 -4.25 4.30 4.11
C LEU A 428 -4.91 3.42 3.04
N LYS A 429 -4.17 2.49 2.42
CA LYS A 429 -4.78 1.49 1.52
C LYS A 429 -5.75 0.59 2.28
N PHE A 430 -5.42 0.18 3.50
CA PHE A 430 -6.29 -0.67 4.32
C PHE A 430 -7.60 0.06 4.71
N THR A 431 -7.53 1.31 5.15
CA THR A 431 -8.74 2.08 5.52
C THR A 431 -9.65 2.36 4.33
N ARG A 432 -9.10 2.44 3.12
CA ARG A 432 -9.86 2.57 1.86
C ARG A 432 -10.44 1.25 1.36
N HIS A 433 -9.88 0.12 1.78
CA HIS A 433 -10.33 -1.20 1.34
C HIS A 433 -11.64 -1.63 1.99
N ASN A 434 -11.78 -1.45 3.31
CA ASN A 434 -13.01 -1.80 4.02
C ASN A 434 -13.21 -0.91 5.25
N SER A 435 -14.47 -0.54 5.54
CA SER A 435 -14.81 0.32 6.68
C SER A 435 -14.49 -0.29 8.03
N ILE A 436 -14.38 -1.62 8.17
CA ILE A 436 -14.02 -2.29 9.43
C ILE A 436 -12.66 -1.81 9.97
N PHE A 437 -11.75 -1.38 9.10
CA PHE A 437 -10.45 -0.86 9.51
C PHE A 437 -10.56 0.43 10.34
N LYS A 438 -11.69 1.14 10.30
CA LYS A 438 -11.97 2.26 11.20
C LYS A 438 -12.03 1.82 12.66
N ASP A 439 -12.59 0.65 12.92
CA ASP A 439 -12.68 0.05 14.24
C ASP A 439 -11.37 -0.64 14.61
N VAL A 440 -10.79 -1.41 13.69
CA VAL A 440 -9.50 -2.08 13.92
C VAL A 440 -8.42 -1.07 14.33
N PHE A 441 -8.28 0.04 13.60
CA PHE A 441 -7.24 1.04 13.89
C PHE A 441 -7.46 1.77 15.21
N ARG A 442 -8.71 1.87 15.67
CA ARG A 442 -9.02 2.37 17.01
C ARG A 442 -8.56 1.36 18.06
N GLU A 443 -8.97 0.10 17.95
CA GLU A 443 -8.68 -0.92 18.96
C GLU A 443 -7.19 -1.28 19.06
N VAL A 444 -6.44 -1.28 17.95
CA VAL A 444 -4.99 -1.54 17.95
C VAL A 444 -4.15 -0.30 18.30
N GLY A 445 -4.77 0.83 18.63
CA GLY A 445 -4.11 2.06 19.07
C GLY A 445 -3.47 2.89 17.96
N LEU A 446 -3.71 2.58 16.68
CA LEU A 446 -3.18 3.37 15.55
C LEU A 446 -3.77 4.79 15.51
N LEU A 447 -5.03 4.97 15.90
CA LEU A 447 -5.66 6.30 15.98
C LEU A 447 -4.91 7.21 16.98
N GLU A 448 -4.56 6.70 18.17
CA GLU A 448 -3.76 7.42 19.16
C GLU A 448 -2.39 7.82 18.59
N VAL A 449 -1.71 6.88 17.94
CA VAL A 449 -0.37 7.13 17.36
C VAL A 449 -0.44 8.16 16.23
N MET A 450 -1.48 8.14 15.39
CA MET A 450 -1.68 9.18 14.37
C MET A 450 -1.90 10.56 14.99
N VAL A 451 -2.65 10.66 16.08
CA VAL A 451 -2.81 11.92 16.83
C VAL A 451 -1.48 12.36 17.45
N TYR A 452 -0.68 11.45 17.97
CA TYR A 452 0.67 11.75 18.47
C TYR A 452 1.58 12.30 17.35
N LEU A 453 1.58 11.70 16.16
CA LEU A 453 2.35 12.20 15.01
C LEU A 453 1.87 13.58 14.56
N LEU A 454 0.56 13.85 14.63
CA LEU A 454 -0.02 15.16 14.35
C LEU A 454 0.49 16.23 15.35
N HIS A 455 0.55 15.90 16.64
CA HIS A 455 1.12 16.80 17.66
C HIS A 455 2.60 17.07 17.42
N LYS A 456 3.37 16.04 17.04
CA LYS A 456 4.78 16.19 16.68
C LYS A 456 4.96 17.16 15.50
N TYR A 457 4.12 17.04 14.47
CA TYR A 457 4.13 17.97 13.34
C TYR A 457 3.73 19.39 13.74
N ALA A 458 2.69 19.54 14.57
CA ALA A 458 2.27 20.85 15.07
C ALA A 458 3.34 21.55 15.92
N ALA A 459 4.15 20.80 16.67
CA ALA A 459 5.29 21.34 17.40
C ALA A 459 6.37 21.88 16.45
N LEU A 460 6.68 21.15 15.38
CA LEU A 460 7.63 21.59 14.34
C LEU A 460 7.20 22.90 13.67
N LEU A 461 5.90 23.07 13.38
CA LEU A 461 5.36 24.30 12.78
C LEU A 461 5.46 25.53 13.70
N LYS A 462 5.60 25.34 15.02
CA LYS A 462 5.68 26.44 15.99
C LYS A 462 7.08 26.99 16.19
N ASP A 463 8.13 26.27 15.78
CA ASP A 463 9.51 26.64 16.07
C ASP A 463 10.11 27.52 14.94
N PRO A 464 10.31 28.83 15.14
CA PRO A 464 10.69 29.77 14.06
C PRO A 464 12.14 29.66 13.58
N THR A 465 12.98 28.94 14.33
CA THR A 465 14.43 28.80 14.07
C THR A 465 14.74 27.85 12.91
N GLN A 466 13.83 26.95 12.52
CA GLN A 466 14.04 26.07 11.37
C GLN A 466 13.86 26.79 10.02
N SER A 467 12.93 27.76 9.90
CA SER A 467 12.71 28.49 8.63
C SER A 467 13.87 29.41 8.22
N LEU A 468 14.74 29.82 9.15
CA LEU A 468 15.94 30.63 8.87
C LEU A 468 17.18 29.76 8.57
N ALA A 469 17.18 28.49 8.96
CA ALA A 469 18.29 27.55 8.73
C ALA A 469 18.19 26.82 7.37
N GLU A 470 17.02 26.82 6.74
CA GLU A 470 16.72 26.12 5.46
C GLU A 470 17.44 26.70 4.22
N GLN A 471 18.06 27.87 4.32
CA GLN A 471 18.88 28.44 3.24
C GLN A 471 20.36 28.03 3.27
N ALA A 472 20.84 27.35 4.32
CA ALA A 472 22.28 27.10 4.51
C ALA A 472 22.73 25.63 4.38
N ASP A 473 21.86 24.62 4.56
CA ASP A 473 22.29 23.20 4.59
C ASP A 473 21.40 22.24 3.78
N SER A 474 21.93 21.75 2.66
CA SER A 474 21.26 20.83 1.72
C SER A 474 20.92 19.44 2.28
N LYS A 475 21.43 19.06 3.45
CA LYS A 475 21.10 17.79 4.14
C LYS A 475 19.85 17.84 5.03
N ASN A 476 19.47 19.02 5.54
CA ASN A 476 18.29 19.16 6.41
C ASN A 476 16.97 19.24 5.62
N ASN A 477 17.02 19.65 4.35
CA ASN A 477 15.83 19.82 3.51
C ASN A 477 15.10 18.48 3.22
N CYS A 478 15.83 17.35 3.13
CA CYS A 478 15.23 16.03 2.90
C CYS A 478 14.39 15.56 4.11
N SER A 479 14.86 15.81 5.34
CA SER A 479 14.13 15.39 6.55
C SER A 479 12.88 16.22 6.79
N ALA A 480 12.86 17.50 6.40
CA ALA A 480 11.70 18.38 6.56
C ALA A 480 10.58 18.02 5.56
N ASP A 481 10.95 17.73 4.30
CA ASP A 481 9.98 17.30 3.28
C ASP A 481 9.35 15.94 3.62
N ASP A 482 10.15 14.99 4.12
CA ASP A 482 9.65 13.70 4.60
C ASP A 482 8.71 13.84 5.81
N GLN A 483 9.02 14.74 6.75
CA GLN A 483 8.14 15.05 7.89
C GLN A 483 6.81 15.64 7.43
N LYS A 484 6.84 16.60 6.50
CA LYS A 484 5.63 17.18 5.89
C LYS A 484 4.82 16.11 5.19
N LYS A 485 5.44 15.29 4.35
CA LYS A 485 4.79 14.19 3.62
C LYS A 485 4.15 13.17 4.55
N LEU A 486 4.84 12.79 5.63
CA LEU A 486 4.27 11.92 6.67
C LEU A 486 3.04 12.57 7.31
N ALA A 487 3.11 13.84 7.68
CA ALA A 487 1.99 14.55 8.30
C ALA A 487 0.77 14.66 7.38
N LEU A 488 0.98 14.91 6.08
CA LEU A 488 -0.11 14.92 5.09
C LEU A 488 -0.79 13.55 5.00
N LEU A 489 -0.03 12.46 4.91
CA LEU A 489 -0.56 11.09 4.90
C LEU A 489 -1.31 10.75 6.20
N VAL A 490 -0.80 11.20 7.35
CA VAL A 490 -1.48 11.06 8.65
C VAL A 490 -2.82 11.79 8.63
N MET A 491 -2.86 13.04 8.17
CA MET A 491 -4.11 13.80 8.12
C MET A 491 -5.13 13.24 7.12
N GLU A 492 -4.67 12.77 5.97
CA GLU A 492 -5.49 12.08 4.98
C GLU A 492 -6.10 10.79 5.56
N THR A 493 -5.28 9.98 6.25
CA THR A 493 -5.76 8.75 6.90
C THR A 493 -6.74 9.05 8.03
N LEU A 494 -6.46 10.06 8.86
CA LEU A 494 -7.38 10.53 9.90
C LEU A 494 -8.72 10.99 9.32
N THR A 495 -8.71 11.71 8.20
CA THR A 495 -9.95 12.13 7.51
C THR A 495 -10.81 10.92 7.16
N VAL A 496 -10.22 9.87 6.58
CA VAL A 496 -10.94 8.62 6.24
C VAL A 496 -11.46 7.91 7.49
N LEU A 497 -10.66 7.85 8.56
CA LEU A 497 -11.04 7.19 9.83
C LEU A 497 -12.21 7.88 10.54
N LEU A 498 -12.29 9.21 10.42
CA LEU A 498 -13.32 10.02 11.05
C LEU A 498 -14.61 10.09 10.23
N GLN A 499 -14.51 9.95 8.90
CA GLN A 499 -15.66 10.07 8.01
C GLN A 499 -16.78 9.10 8.40
N GLY A 500 -17.93 9.65 8.80
CA GLY A 500 -19.10 8.86 9.22
C GLY A 500 -18.92 8.02 10.49
N SER A 501 -17.84 8.20 11.27
CA SER A 501 -17.58 7.46 12.52
C SER A 501 -17.60 8.37 13.75
N ASN A 502 -18.73 8.39 14.44
CA ASN A 502 -18.91 9.21 15.64
C ASN A 502 -18.01 8.77 16.79
N THR A 503 -17.78 7.46 16.94
CA THR A 503 -16.89 6.89 17.95
C THR A 503 -15.45 7.34 17.74
N ASN A 504 -14.94 7.26 16.51
CA ASN A 504 -13.59 7.71 16.20
C ASN A 504 -13.44 9.22 16.38
N ALA A 505 -14.47 10.01 16.04
CA ALA A 505 -14.48 11.45 16.29
C ALA A 505 -14.48 11.79 17.78
N GLY A 506 -15.14 11.00 18.63
CA GLY A 506 -15.05 11.13 20.09
C GLY A 506 -13.63 10.86 20.59
N VAL A 507 -13.08 9.69 20.25
CA VAL A 507 -11.72 9.27 20.66
C VAL A 507 -10.64 10.23 20.15
N PHE A 508 -10.78 10.75 18.92
CA PHE A 508 -9.87 11.77 18.38
C PHE A 508 -9.87 13.06 19.20
N ARG A 509 -11.02 13.47 19.75
CA ARG A 509 -11.12 14.62 20.66
C ARG A 509 -10.48 14.33 22.01
N GLU A 510 -10.71 13.14 22.55
CA GLU A 510 -10.12 12.69 23.83
C GLU A 510 -8.59 12.72 23.79
N PHE A 511 -7.99 12.30 22.67
CA PHE A 511 -6.55 12.41 22.46
C PHE A 511 -6.04 13.82 22.12
N GLY A 512 -6.91 14.85 22.16
CA GLY A 512 -6.54 16.24 21.88
C GLY A 512 -6.34 16.57 20.39
N GLY A 513 -6.68 15.64 19.48
CA GLY A 513 -6.50 15.80 18.04
C GLY A 513 -7.26 17.00 17.47
N ALA A 514 -8.49 17.25 17.95
CA ALA A 514 -9.31 18.39 17.52
C ALA A 514 -8.62 19.73 17.83
N ARG A 515 -8.14 19.92 19.07
CA ARG A 515 -7.41 21.14 19.43
C ARG A 515 -6.12 21.28 18.62
N CYS A 516 -5.43 20.18 18.36
CA CYS A 516 -4.22 20.18 17.55
C CYS A 516 -4.48 20.63 16.11
N VAL A 517 -5.51 20.07 15.45
CA VAL A 517 -5.81 20.38 14.04
C VAL A 517 -6.27 21.84 13.86
N HIS A 518 -7.07 22.38 14.79
CA HIS A 518 -7.47 23.79 14.74
C HIS A 518 -6.26 24.75 14.82
N ASN A 519 -5.27 24.43 15.65
CA ASN A 519 -4.07 25.26 15.82
C ASN A 519 -3.17 25.32 14.58
N ILE A 520 -3.25 24.32 13.70
CA ILE A 520 -2.40 24.24 12.50
C ILE A 520 -3.07 24.82 11.24
N VAL A 521 -4.37 25.15 11.26
CA VAL A 521 -5.10 25.73 10.11
C VAL A 521 -4.44 27.01 9.57
N LYS A 522 -3.81 27.80 10.44
CA LYS A 522 -3.11 29.03 10.03
C LYS A 522 -1.95 28.78 9.04
N TYR A 523 -1.34 27.59 9.04
CA TYR A 523 -0.18 27.27 8.20
C TYR A 523 -0.61 26.79 6.80
N PRO A 524 -0.27 27.52 5.72
CA PRO A 524 -0.74 27.20 4.36
C PRO A 524 -0.38 25.79 3.89
N GLN A 525 0.81 25.29 4.24
CA GLN A 525 1.35 24.01 3.75
C GLN A 525 0.57 22.75 4.15
N CYS A 526 -0.32 22.85 5.15
CA CYS A 526 -1.11 21.73 5.68
C CYS A 526 -2.60 22.06 5.84
N ARG A 527 -2.98 23.31 5.56
CA ARG A 527 -4.31 23.86 5.85
C ARG A 527 -5.45 23.06 5.24
N GLU A 528 -5.33 22.69 3.97
CA GLU A 528 -6.35 21.92 3.26
C GLU A 528 -6.66 20.60 3.98
N HIS A 529 -5.62 19.84 4.33
CA HIS A 529 -5.77 18.55 5.00
C HIS A 529 -6.30 18.70 6.44
N ALA A 530 -5.87 19.76 7.14
CA ALA A 530 -6.39 20.10 8.45
C ALA A 530 -7.89 20.44 8.40
N LEU A 531 -8.32 21.21 7.39
CA LEU A 531 -9.72 21.56 7.18
C LEU A 531 -10.56 20.32 6.84
N MET A 532 -10.04 19.37 6.05
CA MET A 532 -10.74 18.12 5.76
C MET A 532 -11.05 17.30 7.02
N ILE A 533 -10.14 17.25 7.99
CA ILE A 533 -10.39 16.63 9.30
C ILE A 533 -11.49 17.39 10.05
N ILE A 534 -11.38 18.72 10.12
CA ILE A 534 -12.35 19.57 10.84
C ILE A 534 -13.75 19.43 10.24
N GLN A 535 -13.87 19.29 8.91
CA GLN A 535 -15.15 19.01 8.26
C GLN A 535 -15.80 17.72 8.81
N GLN A 536 -15.02 16.64 8.98
CA GLN A 536 -15.55 15.41 9.57
C GLN A 536 -15.97 15.59 11.04
N LEU A 537 -15.25 16.43 11.80
CA LEU A 537 -15.63 16.76 13.17
C LEU A 537 -16.92 17.59 13.23
N VAL A 538 -17.08 18.57 12.34
CA VAL A 538 -18.28 19.41 12.25
C VAL A 538 -19.52 18.60 11.85
N LEU A 539 -19.36 17.61 10.97
CA LEU A 539 -20.43 16.69 10.58
C LEU A 539 -20.86 15.74 11.71
N SER A 540 -20.03 15.56 12.75
CA SER A 540 -20.31 14.66 13.87
C SER A 540 -21.26 15.26 14.92
N PRO A 541 -21.81 14.44 15.84
CA PRO A 541 -22.77 14.85 16.86
C PRO A 541 -22.36 15.94 17.86
N SER A 542 -21.08 16.27 17.95
CA SER A 542 -20.53 17.29 18.84
C SER A 542 -19.73 18.35 18.07
N GLY A 543 -20.09 18.59 16.80
CA GLY A 543 -19.38 19.51 15.91
C GLY A 543 -19.60 21.01 16.15
N ASP A 544 -20.43 21.37 17.12
CA ASP A 544 -20.78 22.77 17.44
C ASP A 544 -19.55 23.57 17.88
N ASP A 545 -18.74 23.01 18.79
CA ASP A 545 -17.51 23.65 19.27
C ASP A 545 -16.44 23.76 18.17
N ASP A 546 -16.34 22.75 17.30
CA ASP A 546 -15.39 22.73 16.18
C ASP A 546 -15.74 23.83 15.15
N MET A 547 -17.03 23.97 14.80
CA MET A 547 -17.48 25.03 13.89
C MET A 547 -17.28 26.42 14.50
N GLY A 548 -17.63 26.60 15.78
CA GLY A 548 -17.44 27.87 16.50
C GLY A 548 -15.97 28.26 16.60
N THR A 549 -15.08 27.32 16.92
CA THR A 549 -13.63 27.54 16.98
C THR A 549 -13.08 27.97 15.63
N LEU A 550 -13.52 27.33 14.54
CA LEU A 550 -13.07 27.66 13.19
C LEU A 550 -13.50 29.07 12.76
N LEU A 551 -14.74 29.47 13.06
CA LEU A 551 -15.26 30.81 12.81
C LEU A 551 -14.52 31.87 13.66
N GLY A 552 -14.26 31.57 14.93
CA GLY A 552 -13.45 32.42 15.81
C GLY A 552 -12.03 32.63 15.27
N LEU A 553 -11.38 31.56 14.80
CA LEU A 553 -10.04 31.63 14.19
C LEU A 553 -10.04 32.52 12.94
N MET A 554 -11.02 32.36 12.06
CA MET A 554 -11.18 33.18 10.86
C MET A 554 -11.32 34.68 11.19
N HIS A 555 -12.03 35.02 12.26
CA HIS A 555 -12.25 36.40 12.66
C HIS A 555 -11.04 37.00 13.41
N SER A 556 -10.32 36.19 14.19
CA SER A 556 -9.08 36.60 14.87
C SER A 556 -7.92 36.90 13.91
N ALA A 557 -7.96 36.34 12.70
CA ALA A 557 -6.93 36.56 11.69
C ALA A 557 -7.04 37.99 11.08
N PRO A 558 -5.90 38.62 10.75
CA PRO A 558 -5.87 39.94 10.11
C PRO A 558 -6.82 40.04 8.90
N PRO A 559 -7.45 41.21 8.66
CA PRO A 559 -8.36 41.39 7.52
C PRO A 559 -7.74 41.04 6.15
N THR A 560 -6.42 41.22 6.02
CA THR A 560 -5.65 40.94 4.79
C THR A 560 -5.34 39.46 4.56
N GLU A 561 -5.59 38.57 5.52
CA GLU A 561 -5.43 37.11 5.38
C GLU A 561 -6.58 36.48 4.56
N LEU A 562 -6.76 36.95 3.33
CA LEU A 562 -7.90 36.61 2.49
C LEU A 562 -7.95 35.11 2.15
N GLN A 563 -6.80 34.51 1.86
CA GLN A 563 -6.74 33.09 1.49
C GLN A 563 -7.16 32.18 2.65
N LEU A 564 -6.67 32.46 3.86
CA LEU A 564 -7.06 31.71 5.06
C LEU A 564 -8.58 31.78 5.29
N LYS A 565 -9.16 32.99 5.21
CA LYS A 565 -10.59 33.21 5.38
C LYS A 565 -11.40 32.49 4.30
N ALA A 566 -10.96 32.56 3.05
CA ALA A 566 -11.61 31.89 1.92
C ALA A 566 -11.55 30.36 2.06
N ASP A 567 -10.41 29.80 2.47
CA ASP A 567 -10.23 28.36 2.69
C ASP A 567 -11.16 27.85 3.82
N ILE A 568 -11.26 28.59 4.92
CA ILE A 568 -12.17 28.28 6.03
C ILE A 568 -13.63 28.31 5.57
N LEU A 569 -14.05 29.37 4.87
CA LEU A 569 -15.43 29.47 4.40
C LEU A 569 -15.76 28.40 3.36
N ARG A 570 -14.83 28.05 2.46
CA ARG A 570 -15.02 26.93 1.52
C ARG A 570 -15.18 25.60 2.26
N ALA A 571 -14.43 25.39 3.34
CA ALA A 571 -14.57 24.20 4.17
C ALA A 571 -15.94 24.13 4.87
N LEU A 572 -16.42 25.25 5.42
CA LEU A 572 -17.75 25.37 6.04
C LEU A 572 -18.87 25.22 5.00
N PHE A 573 -18.73 25.84 3.84
CA PHE A 573 -19.68 25.71 2.73
C PHE A 573 -19.90 24.25 2.35
N ALA A 574 -18.85 23.43 2.27
CA ALA A 574 -18.98 22.00 1.97
C ALA A 574 -19.86 21.27 3.00
N VAL A 575 -19.61 21.45 4.30
CA VAL A 575 -20.40 20.77 5.34
C VAL A 575 -21.83 21.31 5.48
N LEU A 576 -22.06 22.58 5.14
CA LEU A 576 -23.42 23.17 5.09
C LEU A 576 -24.27 22.55 3.98
N ARG A 577 -23.66 22.15 2.86
CA ARG A 577 -24.35 21.46 1.76
C ARG A 577 -24.75 20.04 2.12
N GLU A 578 -23.94 19.35 2.91
CA GLU A 578 -24.14 17.93 3.21
C GLU A 578 -25.22 17.68 4.28
N SER A 579 -25.46 18.61 5.21
CA SER A 579 -26.29 18.33 6.38
C SER A 579 -27.19 19.49 6.83
N HIS A 580 -28.46 19.19 7.12
CA HIS A 580 -29.38 20.14 7.79
C HIS A 580 -28.92 20.47 9.22
N ARG A 581 -28.30 19.49 9.89
CA ARG A 581 -27.74 19.66 11.24
C ARG A 581 -26.66 20.74 11.24
N THR A 582 -25.70 20.70 10.31
CA THR A 582 -24.61 21.69 10.24
C THR A 582 -25.16 23.09 9.94
N ARG A 583 -26.21 23.23 9.12
CA ARG A 583 -26.94 24.50 8.94
C ARG A 583 -27.54 25.01 10.25
N THR A 584 -28.16 24.13 11.04
CA THR A 584 -28.69 24.51 12.35
C THR A 584 -27.59 24.96 13.31
N VAL A 585 -26.48 24.21 13.35
CA VAL A 585 -25.29 24.54 14.16
C VAL A 585 -24.72 25.90 13.74
N PHE A 586 -24.59 26.15 12.44
CA PHE A 586 -24.09 27.40 11.89
C PHE A 586 -24.87 28.62 12.38
N ARG A 587 -26.21 28.52 12.49
CA ARG A 587 -26.99 29.56 13.15
C ARG A 587 -26.67 29.66 14.65
N LYS A 588 -26.68 28.54 15.37
CA LYS A 588 -26.47 28.50 16.84
C LYS A 588 -25.13 29.10 17.28
N VAL A 589 -24.06 28.83 16.53
CA VAL A 589 -22.70 29.33 16.85
C VAL A 589 -22.44 30.75 16.32
N GLY A 590 -23.48 31.44 15.81
CA GLY A 590 -23.34 32.80 15.29
C GLY A 590 -22.68 32.90 13.91
N GLY A 591 -22.66 31.83 13.12
CA GLY A 591 -22.02 31.77 11.82
C GLY A 591 -22.45 32.87 10.85
N PHE A 592 -23.74 33.21 10.81
CA PHE A 592 -24.21 34.34 10.00
C PHE A 592 -23.57 35.67 10.42
N VAL A 593 -23.48 35.93 11.74
CA VAL A 593 -22.86 37.15 12.28
C VAL A 593 -21.37 37.21 11.91
N TYR A 594 -20.64 36.10 12.10
CA TYR A 594 -19.23 36.02 11.71
C TYR A 594 -19.03 36.31 10.23
N VAL A 595 -19.83 35.69 9.35
CA VAL A 595 -19.70 35.87 7.90
C VAL A 595 -20.09 37.28 7.45
N THR A 596 -21.14 37.88 8.01
CA THR A 596 -21.48 39.29 7.67
C THR A 596 -20.47 40.29 8.22
N SER A 597 -19.92 40.04 9.42
CA SER A 597 -18.88 40.90 10.00
C SER A 597 -17.60 40.92 9.16
N LEU A 598 -17.36 39.89 8.34
CA LEU A 598 -16.22 39.84 7.44
C LEU A 598 -16.32 40.90 6.33
N LEU A 599 -17.53 41.19 5.84
CA LEU A 599 -17.75 42.28 4.87
C LEU A 599 -17.39 43.63 5.49
N VAL A 600 -17.75 43.84 6.75
CA VAL A 600 -17.38 45.06 7.50
C VAL A 600 -15.87 45.14 7.72
N ALA A 601 -15.21 44.03 8.05
CA ALA A 601 -13.75 43.98 8.18
C ALA A 601 -13.01 44.25 6.86
N MET A 602 -13.70 44.10 5.73
CA MET A 602 -13.22 44.41 4.38
C MET A 602 -13.56 45.85 3.95
N GLU A 603 -13.79 46.76 4.90
CA GLU A 603 -14.10 48.16 4.60
C GLU A 603 -13.09 48.76 3.61
N ARG A 604 -13.60 49.43 2.57
CA ARG A 604 -12.84 50.10 1.50
C ARG A 604 -11.96 49.19 0.64
N SER A 605 -12.13 47.86 0.71
CA SER A 605 -11.34 46.91 -0.08
C SER A 605 -11.53 47.03 -1.60
N LEU A 606 -12.68 47.57 -2.04
CA LEU A 606 -13.04 47.76 -3.45
C LEU A 606 -13.01 49.23 -3.89
N SER A 607 -12.51 50.14 -3.05
CA SER A 607 -12.33 51.54 -3.42
C SER A 607 -11.29 51.71 -4.54
N SER A 608 -11.51 52.70 -5.41
CA SER A 608 -10.59 53.09 -6.47
C SER A 608 -10.17 54.56 -6.30
N PRO A 609 -8.89 54.86 -6.00
CA PRO A 609 -7.79 53.92 -5.73
C PRO A 609 -8.00 53.15 -4.41
N PRO A 610 -7.39 51.96 -4.24
CA PRO A 610 -7.44 51.21 -2.98
C PRO A 610 -6.84 52.04 -1.84
N LYS A 611 -7.45 51.97 -0.65
CA LYS A 611 -7.06 52.73 0.55
C LYS A 611 -6.96 51.80 1.75
N SER A 612 -6.45 52.29 2.87
CA SER A 612 -6.54 51.61 4.18
C SER A 612 -5.88 50.22 4.23
N GLY A 613 -4.73 50.02 3.58
CA GLY A 613 -3.95 48.77 3.66
C GLY A 613 -4.27 47.74 2.57
N TRP A 614 -5.18 48.06 1.66
CA TRP A 614 -5.55 47.21 0.51
C TRP A 614 -4.65 47.45 -0.73
N GLU A 615 -3.68 48.35 -0.67
CA GLU A 615 -2.88 48.78 -1.84
C GLU A 615 -2.01 47.66 -2.42
N LYS A 616 -1.60 46.69 -1.58
CA LYS A 616 -0.73 45.57 -1.95
C LYS A 616 -1.49 44.26 -2.20
N VAL A 617 -2.82 44.27 -2.07
CA VAL A 617 -3.66 43.07 -2.12
C VAL A 617 -4.19 42.86 -3.53
N ASN A 618 -4.15 41.62 -4.01
CA ASN A 618 -4.70 41.28 -5.32
C ASN A 618 -6.24 41.35 -5.29
N GLN A 619 -6.83 42.19 -6.15
CA GLN A 619 -8.29 42.35 -6.24
C GLN A 619 -9.03 41.03 -6.56
N ASN A 620 -8.41 40.09 -7.28
CA ASN A 620 -9.04 38.79 -7.54
C ASN A 620 -9.28 38.02 -6.25
N GLN A 621 -8.34 38.04 -5.30
CA GLN A 621 -8.48 37.38 -3.99
C GLN A 621 -9.61 37.99 -3.15
N ILE A 622 -9.86 39.29 -3.30
CA ILE A 622 -10.99 39.99 -2.66
C ILE A 622 -12.30 39.43 -3.23
N PHE A 623 -12.42 39.34 -4.56
CA PHE A 623 -13.62 38.82 -5.21
C PHE A 623 -13.84 37.33 -4.95
N ASP A 624 -12.79 36.53 -4.84
CA ASP A 624 -12.87 35.11 -4.47
C ASP A 624 -13.43 34.94 -3.05
N LEU A 625 -12.98 35.77 -2.11
CA LEU A 625 -13.51 35.77 -0.75
C LEU A 625 -14.97 36.23 -0.72
N LEU A 626 -15.30 37.33 -1.40
CA LEU A 626 -16.67 37.85 -1.49
C LEU A 626 -17.62 36.81 -2.09
N HIS A 627 -17.23 36.16 -3.19
CA HIS A 627 -17.99 35.07 -3.78
C HIS A 627 -18.25 33.96 -2.75
N THR A 628 -17.20 33.54 -2.03
CA THR A 628 -17.30 32.50 -0.99
C THR A 628 -18.21 32.92 0.17
N VAL A 629 -18.18 34.21 0.57
CA VAL A 629 -19.09 34.77 1.59
C VAL A 629 -20.54 34.62 1.17
N PHE A 630 -20.91 35.08 -0.03
CA PHE A 630 -22.28 34.96 -0.52
C PHE A 630 -22.72 33.50 -0.70
N CYS A 631 -21.85 32.62 -1.20
CA CYS A 631 -22.11 31.18 -1.26
C CYS A 631 -22.39 30.58 0.12
N THR A 632 -21.58 30.93 1.13
CA THR A 632 -21.72 30.40 2.49
C THR A 632 -23.00 30.87 3.16
N LEU A 633 -23.34 32.16 3.05
CA LEU A 633 -24.60 32.71 3.55
C LEU A 633 -25.81 32.02 2.90
N THR A 634 -25.76 31.86 1.57
CA THR A 634 -26.83 31.21 0.80
C THR A 634 -26.98 29.75 1.22
N ALA A 635 -25.89 28.98 1.28
CA ALA A 635 -25.91 27.58 1.71
C ALA A 635 -26.41 27.42 3.15
N GLY A 636 -26.07 28.35 4.05
CA GLY A 636 -26.56 28.36 5.43
C GLY A 636 -28.08 28.48 5.53
N MET A 637 -28.73 29.20 4.61
CA MET A 637 -30.18 29.40 4.58
C MET A 637 -30.93 28.38 3.72
N ARG A 638 -30.25 27.79 2.74
CA ARG A 638 -30.83 26.91 1.73
C ARG A 638 -31.60 25.76 2.36
N TYR A 639 -32.85 25.56 1.93
CA TYR A 639 -33.77 24.54 2.45
C TYR A 639 -33.91 24.49 3.98
N GLU A 640 -33.61 25.58 4.68
CA GLU A 640 -33.68 25.68 6.13
C GLU A 640 -34.47 26.95 6.52
N PRO A 641 -35.81 26.85 6.65
CA PRO A 641 -36.69 28.01 6.87
C PRO A 641 -36.35 28.77 8.15
N ALA A 642 -35.94 28.06 9.21
CA ALA A 642 -35.61 28.67 10.49
C ALA A 642 -34.33 29.51 10.42
N ASN A 643 -33.40 29.17 9.52
CA ASN A 643 -32.22 29.99 9.24
C ASN A 643 -32.56 31.18 8.34
N SER A 644 -33.41 30.97 7.32
CA SER A 644 -33.88 32.05 6.46
C SER A 644 -34.65 33.12 7.25
N TYR A 645 -35.51 32.71 8.18
CA TYR A 645 -36.23 33.61 9.08
C TYR A 645 -35.27 34.36 10.01
N PHE A 646 -34.34 33.65 10.66
CA PHE A 646 -33.32 34.26 11.52
C PHE A 646 -32.48 35.30 10.76
N PHE A 647 -32.07 35.01 9.53
CA PHE A 647 -31.32 35.96 8.70
C PHE A 647 -32.17 37.19 8.38
N LYS A 648 -33.46 37.02 8.09
CA LYS A 648 -34.38 38.14 7.85
C LYS A 648 -34.56 39.03 9.09
N THR A 649 -34.72 38.47 10.28
CA THR A 649 -35.08 39.25 11.49
C THR A 649 -33.87 39.77 12.27
N GLU A 650 -32.87 38.93 12.50
CA GLU A 650 -31.73 39.24 13.38
C GLU A 650 -30.57 39.89 12.59
N ILE A 651 -30.21 39.28 11.45
CA ILE A 651 -29.09 39.76 10.62
C ILE A 651 -29.53 40.95 9.76
N GLN A 652 -30.72 40.87 9.16
CA GLN A 652 -31.37 41.89 8.33
C GLN A 652 -30.64 42.17 7.01
N TYR A 653 -31.38 42.08 5.91
CA TYR A 653 -30.82 42.32 4.57
C TYR A 653 -30.42 43.79 4.37
N GLU A 654 -31.01 44.75 5.09
CA GLU A 654 -30.54 46.14 5.07
C GLU A 654 -29.11 46.27 5.63
N LYS A 655 -28.80 45.57 6.73
CA LYS A 655 -27.44 45.57 7.29
C LYS A 655 -26.46 44.85 6.38
N LEU A 656 -26.90 43.82 5.65
CA LEU A 656 -26.09 43.21 4.60
C LEU A 656 -25.79 44.22 3.48
N ALA A 657 -26.78 44.97 3.01
CA ALA A 657 -26.59 46.02 2.01
C ALA A 657 -25.64 47.12 2.50
N ASP A 658 -25.78 47.55 3.75
CA ASP A 658 -24.86 48.51 4.38
C ASP A 658 -23.42 47.96 4.47
N ALA A 659 -23.24 46.69 4.86
CA ALA A 659 -21.93 46.05 4.88
C ALA A 659 -21.31 45.90 3.48
N VAL A 660 -22.12 45.67 2.44
CA VAL A 660 -21.66 45.66 1.04
C VAL A 660 -21.26 47.06 0.57
N ARG A 661 -21.98 48.11 0.99
CA ARG A 661 -21.64 49.51 0.69
C ARG A 661 -20.28 49.89 1.29
N LEU A 662 -20.01 49.44 2.52
CA LEU A 662 -18.74 49.66 3.21
C LEU A 662 -17.51 49.13 2.47
N LEU A 663 -17.66 48.19 1.52
CA LEU A 663 -16.54 47.75 0.66
C LEU A 663 -15.97 48.89 -0.19
N GLY A 664 -16.71 49.99 -0.38
CA GLY A 664 -16.19 51.25 -0.90
C GLY A 664 -16.21 51.40 -2.43
N CYS A 665 -16.95 50.55 -3.14
CA CYS A 665 -17.28 50.73 -4.56
C CYS A 665 -18.63 51.43 -4.79
N PHE A 666 -19.49 51.47 -3.77
CA PHE A 666 -20.77 52.19 -3.78
C PHE A 666 -20.62 53.56 -3.10
N SER A 667 -21.43 54.54 -3.50
CA SER A 667 -21.51 55.85 -2.84
C SER A 667 -22.44 55.84 -1.63
N GLU A 668 -22.44 56.93 -0.89
CA GLU A 668 -23.32 57.11 0.29
C GLU A 668 -24.77 57.44 -0.07
N SER A 669 -25.10 57.59 -1.37
CA SER A 669 -26.47 57.89 -1.79
C SER A 669 -27.42 56.73 -1.47
N ARG A 670 -28.56 57.06 -0.87
CA ARG A 670 -29.57 56.09 -0.41
C ARG A 670 -30.92 56.24 -1.14
N GLN A 671 -31.04 57.20 -2.05
CA GLN A 671 -32.23 57.46 -2.86
C GLN A 671 -31.79 57.85 -4.27
N ILE A 672 -32.56 57.45 -5.28
CA ILE A 672 -32.33 57.89 -6.66
C ILE A 672 -32.62 59.38 -6.72
N GLU A 673 -31.63 60.15 -7.15
CA GLU A 673 -31.75 61.59 -7.37
C GLU A 673 -32.29 61.88 -8.78
N PRO A 674 -32.85 63.07 -9.04
CA PRO A 674 -33.21 63.50 -10.40
C PRO A 674 -31.98 63.47 -11.32
N SER A 675 -32.09 62.85 -12.49
CA SER A 675 -31.00 62.73 -13.46
C SER A 675 -31.28 63.53 -14.73
N VAL A 676 -30.29 64.31 -15.16
CA VAL A 676 -30.22 64.96 -16.48
C VAL A 676 -29.25 64.25 -17.43
N VAL A 677 -28.68 63.11 -17.00
CA VAL A 677 -27.74 62.29 -17.77
C VAL A 677 -28.52 61.24 -18.56
N PHE A 678 -28.12 61.01 -19.81
CA PHE A 678 -28.71 59.99 -20.68
C PHE A 678 -27.86 58.70 -20.69
N PRO A 679 -28.47 57.52 -20.93
CA PRO A 679 -27.74 56.25 -21.06
C PRO A 679 -26.71 56.32 -22.20
N SER A 680 -25.59 55.59 -22.06
CA SER A 680 -24.58 55.59 -23.13
C SER A 680 -25.04 54.77 -24.33
N ASN A 681 -24.53 55.14 -25.52
CA ASN A 681 -24.79 54.36 -26.74
C ASN A 681 -24.14 52.96 -26.73
N SER A 682 -23.20 52.71 -25.82
CA SER A 682 -22.42 51.46 -25.79
C SER A 682 -23.04 50.37 -24.92
N GLN A 683 -23.93 50.74 -23.99
CA GLN A 683 -24.67 49.84 -23.08
C GLN A 683 -23.84 48.65 -22.55
N PRO A 684 -22.71 48.91 -21.86
CA PRO A 684 -21.72 47.88 -21.51
C PRO A 684 -22.27 46.79 -20.57
N PHE A 685 -23.40 47.04 -19.90
CA PHE A 685 -24.01 46.13 -18.92
C PHE A 685 -25.27 45.42 -19.42
N HIS A 686 -25.65 45.53 -20.70
CA HIS A 686 -26.87 44.90 -21.24
C HIS A 686 -26.90 43.37 -21.01
N ARG A 687 -25.73 42.73 -20.92
CA ARG A 687 -25.55 41.29 -20.66
C ARG A 687 -24.91 41.01 -19.31
N LEU A 688 -25.24 41.79 -18.28
CA LEU A 688 -24.62 41.71 -16.95
C LEU A 688 -24.63 40.30 -16.32
N LEU A 689 -25.64 39.48 -16.62
CA LEU A 689 -25.77 38.11 -16.09
C LEU A 689 -25.13 37.03 -16.97
N GLU A 690 -24.62 37.38 -18.16
CA GLU A 690 -23.93 36.47 -19.09
C GLU A 690 -22.40 36.59 -18.89
N ASP A 691 -21.68 35.47 -18.90
CA ASP A 691 -20.26 35.35 -18.49
C ASP A 691 -19.24 35.92 -19.52
N ASP A 692 -19.64 36.87 -20.37
CA ASP A 692 -18.78 37.43 -21.43
C ASP A 692 -17.88 38.57 -20.91
N LEU A 693 -16.64 38.20 -20.58
CA LEU A 693 -15.59 39.06 -20.01
C LEU A 693 -15.06 40.18 -20.94
N VAL A 694 -15.46 40.21 -22.22
CA VAL A 694 -14.75 40.97 -23.27
C VAL A 694 -15.12 42.46 -23.32
N VAL A 695 -16.24 42.89 -22.72
CA VAL A 695 -16.75 44.29 -22.84
C VAL A 695 -16.35 45.18 -21.64
N MET A 696 -15.69 44.62 -20.64
CA MET A 696 -15.53 45.27 -19.31
C MET A 696 -14.27 46.14 -19.16
N ASP A 697 -13.41 46.27 -20.18
CA ASP A 697 -12.16 47.06 -20.10
C ASP A 697 -12.35 48.57 -20.30
N THR A 698 -13.44 49.01 -20.94
CA THR A 698 -13.77 50.44 -21.17
C THR A 698 -14.48 51.10 -19.98
N VAL A 699 -14.86 50.30 -18.98
CA VAL A 699 -15.65 50.69 -17.81
C VAL A 699 -14.74 50.93 -16.60
N SER A 700 -15.04 51.98 -15.83
CA SER A 700 -14.30 52.28 -14.60
C SER A 700 -14.26 51.09 -13.62
N PRO A 701 -13.15 50.88 -12.89
CA PRO A 701 -13.03 49.77 -11.93
C PRO A 701 -14.16 49.76 -10.89
N THR A 702 -14.57 50.93 -10.40
CA THR A 702 -15.68 51.09 -9.44
C THR A 702 -16.97 50.47 -9.95
N LEU A 703 -17.38 50.79 -11.19
CA LEU A 703 -18.61 50.26 -11.78
C LEU A 703 -18.49 48.75 -12.07
N ARG A 704 -17.31 48.27 -12.46
CA ARG A 704 -17.03 46.84 -12.59
C ARG A 704 -17.19 46.11 -11.25
N HIS A 705 -16.73 46.69 -10.16
CA HIS A 705 -16.89 46.11 -8.82
C HIS A 705 -18.36 46.04 -8.39
N CYS A 706 -19.12 47.12 -8.56
CA CYS A 706 -20.56 47.15 -8.29
C CYS A 706 -21.30 46.08 -9.09
N SER A 707 -20.98 45.94 -10.38
CA SER A 707 -21.60 44.98 -11.28
C SER A 707 -21.46 43.53 -10.78
N LYS A 708 -20.25 43.14 -10.32
CA LYS A 708 -19.99 41.81 -9.74
C LYS A 708 -20.78 41.55 -8.45
N LEU A 709 -20.91 42.55 -7.57
CA LEU A 709 -21.67 42.43 -6.33
C LEU A 709 -23.18 42.28 -6.58
N PHE A 710 -23.73 42.96 -7.59
CA PHE A 710 -25.10 42.72 -8.04
C PHE A 710 -25.30 41.30 -8.56
N ILE A 711 -24.33 40.73 -9.30
CA ILE A 711 -24.38 39.33 -9.73
C ILE A 711 -24.42 38.39 -8.52
N TYR A 712 -23.62 38.64 -7.46
CA TYR A 712 -23.63 37.81 -6.25
C TYR A 712 -24.95 37.90 -5.49
N LEU A 713 -25.51 39.11 -5.34
CA LEU A 713 -26.83 39.30 -4.72
C LEU A 713 -27.96 38.67 -5.54
N TYR A 714 -27.89 38.76 -6.87
CA TYR A 714 -28.81 38.06 -7.76
C TYR A 714 -28.72 36.54 -7.56
N LYS A 715 -27.51 35.98 -7.61
CA LYS A 715 -27.29 34.54 -7.39
C LYS A 715 -27.74 34.10 -6.00
N MET A 716 -27.63 34.95 -4.98
CA MET A 716 -28.19 34.71 -3.65
C MET A 716 -29.72 34.76 -3.66
N ALA A 717 -30.34 35.73 -4.33
CA ALA A 717 -31.79 35.84 -4.44
C ALA A 717 -32.42 34.59 -5.08
N SER A 718 -31.76 34.03 -6.09
CA SER A 718 -32.21 32.85 -6.86
C SER A 718 -31.59 31.51 -6.44
N ASP A 719 -30.72 31.48 -5.42
CA ASP A 719 -29.92 30.29 -5.01
C ASP A 719 -29.27 29.57 -6.20
N SER A 720 -28.65 30.34 -7.11
CA SER A 720 -28.14 29.83 -8.39
C SER A 720 -26.62 29.71 -8.45
N PHE A 721 -25.93 29.71 -7.30
CA PHE A 721 -24.48 29.52 -7.22
C PHE A 721 -24.02 28.11 -7.69
N ASP A 722 -24.87 27.09 -7.60
CA ASP A 722 -24.53 25.68 -7.91
C ASP A 722 -24.80 25.23 -9.35
N ARG A 723 -25.37 26.08 -10.23
CA ARG A 723 -25.83 25.66 -11.58
C ARG A 723 -24.72 25.21 -12.56
N HIS A 724 -23.44 25.30 -12.19
CA HIS A 724 -22.30 24.90 -13.02
C HIS A 724 -21.61 23.60 -12.58
N GLY A 725 -22.21 22.82 -11.68
CA GLY A 725 -21.76 21.45 -11.37
C GLY A 725 -22.77 20.42 -11.87
N ASN A 726 -22.35 19.52 -12.76
CA ASN A 726 -23.14 18.38 -13.26
C ASN A 726 -23.77 17.58 -12.10
N HIS A 727 -25.05 17.81 -11.81
CA HIS A 727 -25.94 16.85 -11.16
C HIS A 727 -27.39 17.15 -11.55
N VAL A 728 -27.87 16.41 -12.56
CA VAL A 728 -29.30 16.20 -12.77
C VAL A 728 -29.79 15.35 -11.59
N VAL A 729 -30.39 15.98 -10.59
CA VAL A 729 -31.27 15.27 -9.65
C VAL A 729 -32.70 15.56 -10.10
N SER A 730 -33.30 14.53 -10.67
CA SER A 730 -34.69 14.46 -11.07
C SER A 730 -35.61 14.86 -9.91
N ALA A 731 -36.45 15.87 -10.13
CA ALA A 731 -37.69 16.00 -9.37
C ALA A 731 -38.63 14.82 -9.72
N PRO A 732 -39.47 14.33 -8.79
CA PRO A 732 -40.41 13.25 -9.08
C PRO A 732 -41.53 13.76 -10.02
N PRO A 733 -42.03 12.93 -10.97
CA PRO A 733 -43.06 13.35 -11.89
C PRO A 733 -44.43 13.20 -11.23
N VAL A 734 -45.25 14.25 -11.30
CA VAL A 734 -46.70 14.11 -11.10
C VAL A 734 -47.38 14.53 -12.40
N PHE A 735 -47.79 13.48 -13.13
CA PHE A 735 -48.85 13.36 -14.14
C PHE A 735 -49.21 14.56 -15.05
N THR A 736 -49.02 14.33 -16.37
CA THR A 736 -49.79 14.97 -17.45
C THR A 736 -51.11 14.20 -17.70
N PRO A 737 -52.09 14.76 -18.44
CA PRO A 737 -52.10 14.47 -19.88
C PRO A 737 -52.67 15.53 -20.85
N LYS A 738 -52.10 15.52 -22.07
CA LYS A 738 -52.66 15.86 -23.43
C LYS A 738 -52.92 17.35 -23.75
N SER A 739 -52.75 17.85 -24.99
CA SER A 739 -52.18 17.41 -26.28
C SER A 739 -52.30 18.61 -27.27
N ILE A 740 -51.50 18.57 -28.33
CA ILE A 740 -51.72 19.11 -29.70
C ILE A 740 -50.74 20.20 -30.17
N THR A 741 -50.25 19.89 -31.37
CA THR A 741 -49.29 20.46 -32.30
C THR A 741 -49.50 21.93 -32.69
N ASP A 742 -48.41 22.68 -32.90
CA ASP A 742 -48.02 23.12 -34.26
C ASP A 742 -46.69 23.88 -34.30
N SER A 743 -45.91 23.54 -35.32
CA SER A 743 -44.67 24.18 -35.73
C SER A 743 -44.90 25.61 -36.23
N LYS A 744 -44.03 26.55 -35.88
CA LYS A 744 -43.63 27.67 -36.76
C LYS A 744 -42.29 28.27 -36.35
N THR A 745 -41.38 28.27 -37.31
CA THR A 745 -40.08 28.92 -37.34
C THR A 745 -40.20 30.43 -37.16
N HIS A 746 -39.57 30.98 -36.12
CA HIS A 746 -39.23 32.39 -36.05
C HIS A 746 -37.79 32.56 -35.56
N THR A 747 -36.97 33.11 -36.46
CA THR A 747 -35.71 33.80 -36.17
C THR A 747 -35.96 34.93 -35.18
N GLY A 748 -35.41 34.81 -33.97
CA GLY A 748 -35.50 35.84 -32.92
C GLY A 748 -34.67 35.47 -31.70
N THR A 749 -33.61 36.23 -31.46
CA THR A 749 -33.03 36.60 -30.15
C THR A 749 -33.17 35.61 -28.98
N THR A 750 -32.09 34.90 -28.69
CA THR A 750 -31.80 34.29 -27.38
C THR A 750 -31.74 35.36 -26.28
N SER A 751 -32.84 35.57 -25.53
CA SER A 751 -32.86 36.31 -24.24
C SER A 751 -33.63 35.55 -23.14
N LEU A 752 -33.77 34.23 -23.28
CA LEU A 752 -34.73 33.41 -22.53
C LEU A 752 -34.23 32.87 -21.17
N GLN A 753 -33.02 33.17 -20.70
CA GLN A 753 -32.50 32.55 -19.46
C GLN A 753 -32.84 33.28 -18.15
N ALA A 754 -33.29 34.55 -18.20
CA ALA A 754 -33.62 35.35 -17.01
C ALA A 754 -35.13 35.35 -16.63
N LEU A 755 -36.01 34.83 -17.50
CA LEU A 755 -37.47 34.89 -17.31
C LEU A 755 -38.02 33.83 -16.33
N ASP A 756 -37.24 32.78 -16.01
CA ASP A 756 -37.67 31.65 -15.15
C ASP A 756 -36.94 31.58 -13.79
N ALA A 757 -36.29 32.66 -13.35
CA ALA A 757 -35.61 32.67 -12.05
C ALA A 757 -36.62 32.73 -10.89
N VAL A 758 -36.68 31.68 -10.08
CA VAL A 758 -37.52 31.61 -8.87
C VAL A 758 -36.82 32.35 -7.73
N ILE A 759 -37.51 33.30 -7.09
CA ILE A 759 -36.99 33.97 -5.90
C ILE A 759 -37.08 33.03 -4.70
N ILE A 760 -35.94 32.81 -4.04
CA ILE A 760 -35.82 32.03 -2.80
C ILE A 760 -35.54 32.97 -1.63
N HIS A 761 -34.66 33.96 -1.84
CA HIS A 761 -34.25 34.92 -0.81
C HIS A 761 -34.66 36.35 -1.19
N ALA A 762 -35.94 36.69 -0.97
CA ALA A 762 -36.53 37.99 -1.33
C ALA A 762 -35.77 39.21 -0.77
N GLY A 763 -35.18 39.09 0.42
CA GLY A 763 -34.41 40.18 1.01
C GLY A 763 -33.14 40.53 0.22
N ALA A 764 -32.55 39.59 -0.53
CA ALA A 764 -31.41 39.90 -1.40
C ALA A 764 -31.83 40.79 -2.58
N VAL A 765 -33.06 40.64 -3.08
CA VAL A 765 -33.65 41.53 -4.10
C VAL A 765 -33.87 42.93 -3.53
N LEU A 766 -34.33 43.04 -2.27
CA LEU A 766 -34.44 44.33 -1.58
C LEU A 766 -33.06 45.00 -1.40
N ALA A 767 -32.03 44.22 -1.06
CA ALA A 767 -30.66 44.72 -0.95
C ALA A 767 -30.11 45.21 -2.30
N MET A 768 -30.46 44.55 -3.42
CA MET A 768 -30.12 45.04 -4.76
C MET A 768 -30.77 46.41 -5.04
N LEU A 769 -32.05 46.58 -4.68
CA LEU A 769 -32.73 47.87 -4.82
C LEU A 769 -32.10 48.95 -3.92
N ASP A 770 -31.72 48.60 -2.69
CA ASP A 770 -31.09 49.52 -1.75
C ASP A 770 -29.70 50.01 -2.21
N LEU A 771 -28.97 49.16 -2.93
CA LEU A 771 -27.66 49.50 -3.50
C LEU A 771 -27.77 50.19 -4.86
N LEU A 772 -28.91 50.11 -5.54
CA LEU A 772 -29.13 50.74 -6.85
C LEU A 772 -28.89 52.25 -6.82
N ALA A 773 -29.41 52.92 -5.77
CA ALA A 773 -29.21 54.35 -5.56
C ALA A 773 -27.76 54.73 -5.24
N SER A 774 -26.96 53.78 -4.77
CA SER A 774 -25.56 53.97 -4.39
C SER A 774 -24.60 53.77 -5.58
N VAL A 775 -25.10 53.51 -6.79
CA VAL A 775 -24.27 53.43 -7.99
C VAL A 775 -23.99 54.83 -8.53
N SER A 776 -22.74 55.29 -8.47
CA SER A 776 -22.32 56.55 -9.08
C SER A 776 -20.89 56.48 -9.60
N SER A 777 -20.54 57.38 -10.52
CA SER A 777 -19.17 57.54 -11.02
C SER A 777 -18.93 58.99 -11.44
N ASP A 778 -17.95 59.63 -10.82
CA ASP A 778 -17.57 61.01 -11.17
C ASP A 778 -16.87 61.09 -12.55
N ILE A 779 -16.31 59.97 -13.01
CA ILE A 779 -15.53 59.89 -14.25
C ILE A 779 -16.41 59.44 -15.44
N GLN A 780 -17.38 58.56 -15.20
CA GLN A 780 -18.25 57.98 -16.23
C GLN A 780 -19.72 57.94 -15.75
N PRO A 781 -20.40 59.10 -15.64
CA PRO A 781 -21.78 59.16 -15.15
C PRO A 781 -22.77 58.42 -16.07
N GLU A 782 -22.55 58.44 -17.39
CA GLU A 782 -23.39 57.71 -18.36
C GLU A 782 -23.33 56.18 -18.15
N HIS A 783 -22.13 55.62 -17.92
CA HIS A 783 -21.98 54.20 -17.62
C HIS A 783 -22.54 53.82 -16.23
N ALA A 784 -22.52 54.75 -15.26
CA ALA A 784 -23.15 54.51 -13.97
C ALA A 784 -24.67 54.36 -14.11
N LEU A 785 -25.28 55.21 -14.93
CA LEU A 785 -26.69 55.11 -15.30
C LEU A 785 -26.99 53.84 -16.10
N ASP A 786 -26.10 53.42 -17.01
CA ASP A 786 -26.25 52.13 -17.73
C ASP A 786 -26.28 50.94 -16.77
N LEU A 787 -25.45 50.95 -15.72
CA LEU A 787 -25.46 49.90 -14.70
C LEU A 787 -26.75 49.93 -13.87
N GLN A 788 -27.21 51.12 -13.47
CA GLN A 788 -28.50 51.26 -12.78
C GLN A 788 -29.66 50.75 -13.65
N LEU A 789 -29.66 51.08 -14.94
CA LEU A 789 -30.67 50.64 -15.90
C LEU A 789 -30.63 49.12 -16.09
N ALA A 790 -29.44 48.52 -16.22
CA ALA A 790 -29.28 47.08 -16.31
C ALA A 790 -29.81 46.35 -15.07
N VAL A 791 -29.48 46.83 -13.87
CA VAL A 791 -29.99 46.25 -12.61
C VAL A 791 -31.50 46.45 -12.47
N ALA A 792 -32.04 47.62 -12.83
CA ALA A 792 -33.48 47.87 -12.81
C ALA A 792 -34.24 46.93 -13.78
N ASN A 793 -33.68 46.67 -14.97
CA ASN A 793 -34.24 45.71 -15.92
C ASN A 793 -34.18 44.27 -15.39
N ILE A 794 -33.11 43.88 -14.69
CA ILE A 794 -33.02 42.58 -14.00
C ILE A 794 -34.12 42.47 -12.94
N LEU A 795 -34.28 43.48 -12.09
CA LEU A 795 -35.33 43.50 -11.05
C LEU A 795 -36.74 43.44 -11.67
N GLN A 796 -36.98 44.18 -12.76
CA GLN A 796 -38.23 44.14 -13.52
C GLN A 796 -38.51 42.75 -14.12
N SER A 797 -37.47 42.07 -14.63
CA SER A 797 -37.57 40.71 -15.18
C SER A 797 -37.90 39.69 -14.10
N ILE A 798 -37.28 39.80 -12.92
CA ILE A 798 -37.50 38.89 -11.78
C ILE A 798 -38.97 38.91 -11.33
N VAL A 799 -39.65 40.06 -11.36
CA VAL A 799 -41.07 40.16 -10.97
C VAL A 799 -42.05 39.84 -12.12
N HIS A 800 -41.60 39.14 -13.16
CA HIS A 800 -42.49 38.78 -14.28
C HIS A 800 -43.54 37.73 -13.89
N SER A 801 -43.17 36.73 -13.07
CA SER A 801 -44.10 35.68 -12.63
C SER A 801 -44.97 36.13 -11.45
N GLU A 802 -46.23 35.66 -11.40
CA GLU A 802 -47.16 35.95 -10.30
C GLU A 802 -46.61 35.49 -8.94
N ARG A 803 -45.94 34.32 -8.92
CA ARG A 803 -45.27 33.80 -7.72
C ARG A 803 -44.24 34.78 -7.18
N ASN A 804 -43.36 35.30 -8.03
CA ASN A 804 -42.34 36.25 -7.61
C ASN A 804 -42.96 37.59 -7.19
N GLN A 805 -44.05 38.03 -7.84
CA GLN A 805 -44.80 39.22 -7.42
C GLN A 805 -45.37 39.06 -6.02
N GLN A 806 -45.99 37.91 -5.70
CA GLN A 806 -46.50 37.64 -4.36
C GLN A 806 -45.38 37.70 -3.31
N ILE A 807 -44.28 36.95 -3.53
CA ILE A 807 -43.13 36.90 -2.62
C ILE A 807 -42.57 38.31 -2.38
N MET A 808 -42.41 39.11 -3.44
CA MET A 808 -41.86 40.46 -3.33
C MET A 808 -42.85 41.48 -2.73
N CYS A 809 -44.15 41.30 -2.92
CA CYS A 809 -45.17 42.10 -2.22
C CYS A 809 -45.18 41.82 -0.72
N GLU A 810 -45.14 40.56 -0.31
CA GLU A 810 -45.00 40.17 1.10
C GLU A 810 -43.68 40.67 1.73
N ALA A 811 -42.62 40.76 0.92
CA ALA A 811 -41.35 41.34 1.33
C ALA A 811 -41.34 42.89 1.36
N GLY A 812 -42.37 43.56 0.83
CA GLY A 812 -42.50 45.02 0.85
C GLY A 812 -41.78 45.78 -0.27
N LEU A 813 -41.47 45.13 -1.41
CA LEU A 813 -40.74 45.76 -2.53
C LEU A 813 -41.46 47.01 -3.08
N HIS A 814 -42.79 46.98 -3.19
CA HIS A 814 -43.60 48.12 -3.68
C HIS A 814 -43.42 49.38 -2.82
N ALA A 815 -43.43 49.23 -1.49
CA ALA A 815 -43.19 50.34 -0.57
C ALA A 815 -41.73 50.84 -0.65
N ARG A 816 -40.78 49.90 -0.78
CA ARG A 816 -39.35 50.23 -0.91
C ARG A 816 -39.06 50.99 -2.21
N LEU A 817 -39.72 50.66 -3.32
CA LEU A 817 -39.60 51.37 -4.59
C LEU A 817 -40.02 52.84 -4.47
N LEU A 818 -41.14 53.12 -3.82
CA LEU A 818 -41.59 54.50 -3.56
C LEU A 818 -40.60 55.26 -2.67
N GLN A 819 -40.06 54.60 -1.64
CA GLN A 819 -39.12 55.22 -0.70
C GLN A 819 -37.75 55.54 -1.33
N LYS A 820 -37.28 54.66 -2.23
CA LYS A 820 -35.90 54.70 -2.75
C LYS A 820 -35.80 55.28 -4.15
N CYS A 821 -36.84 55.15 -4.96
CA CYS A 821 -36.85 55.55 -6.37
C CYS A 821 -37.93 56.61 -6.68
N GLY A 822 -38.47 57.27 -5.66
CA GLY A 822 -39.57 58.24 -5.81
C GLY A 822 -39.30 59.35 -6.83
N ALA A 823 -38.07 59.89 -6.89
CA ALA A 823 -37.71 60.92 -7.87
C ALA A 823 -37.80 60.41 -9.32
N ALA A 824 -37.26 59.22 -9.59
CA ALA A 824 -37.34 58.58 -10.91
C ALA A 824 -38.76 58.10 -11.27
N LEU A 825 -39.59 57.76 -10.28
CA LEU A 825 -41.00 57.40 -10.51
C LEU A 825 -41.90 58.62 -10.76
N ALA A 826 -41.52 59.80 -10.24
CA ALA A 826 -42.29 61.04 -10.41
C ALA A 826 -41.95 61.79 -11.72
N ASP A 827 -40.83 61.45 -12.35
CA ASP A 827 -40.33 62.08 -13.58
C ASP A 827 -40.38 61.09 -14.74
N GLU A 828 -41.30 61.32 -15.70
CA GLU A 828 -41.48 60.46 -16.88
C GLU A 828 -40.26 60.49 -17.83
N ASP A 829 -39.48 61.58 -17.80
CA ASP A 829 -38.28 61.74 -18.62
C ASP A 829 -37.05 61.04 -18.00
N HIS A 830 -37.16 60.56 -16.75
CA HIS A 830 -36.05 59.89 -16.08
C HIS A 830 -35.74 58.54 -16.74
N PRO A 831 -34.48 58.22 -17.10
CA PRO A 831 -34.14 56.99 -17.82
C PRO A 831 -34.49 55.68 -17.09
N LEU A 832 -34.51 55.69 -15.75
CA LEU A 832 -34.97 54.55 -14.93
C LEU A 832 -36.51 54.46 -14.79
N HIS A 833 -37.28 55.47 -15.21
CA HIS A 833 -38.74 55.49 -15.06
C HIS A 833 -39.42 54.27 -15.70
N PRO A 834 -39.14 53.88 -16.96
CA PRO A 834 -39.87 52.78 -17.60
C PRO A 834 -39.75 51.41 -16.89
N PRO A 835 -38.56 50.91 -16.50
CA PRO A 835 -38.48 49.63 -15.78
C PRO A 835 -39.04 49.71 -14.37
N LEU A 836 -38.88 50.84 -13.67
CA LEU A 836 -39.38 51.03 -12.31
C LEU A 836 -40.91 51.14 -12.27
N GLN A 837 -41.52 51.88 -13.20
CA GLN A 837 -42.97 52.01 -13.36
C GLN A 837 -43.59 50.63 -13.61
N ARG A 838 -43.10 49.88 -14.60
CA ARG A 838 -43.63 48.54 -14.94
C ARG A 838 -43.53 47.58 -13.76
N MET A 839 -42.44 47.64 -13.01
CA MET A 839 -42.26 46.83 -11.80
C MET A 839 -43.25 47.26 -10.71
N PHE A 840 -43.42 48.56 -10.48
CA PHE A 840 -44.36 49.09 -9.49
C PHE A 840 -45.82 48.76 -9.84
N GLU A 841 -46.24 48.91 -11.10
CA GLU A 841 -47.59 48.57 -11.58
C GLU A 841 -47.92 47.08 -11.35
N ARG A 842 -46.98 46.18 -11.66
CA ARG A 842 -47.14 44.73 -11.41
C ARG A 842 -47.27 44.41 -9.93
N LEU A 843 -46.44 45.03 -9.07
CA LEU A 843 -46.50 44.79 -7.63
C LEU A 843 -47.72 45.44 -6.97
N ALA A 844 -48.10 46.65 -7.39
CA ALA A 844 -49.27 47.36 -6.88
C ALA A 844 -50.56 46.64 -7.27
N SER A 845 -50.69 46.20 -8.52
CA SER A 845 -51.85 45.38 -8.95
C SER A 845 -51.93 44.07 -8.16
N GLN A 846 -50.80 43.41 -7.90
CA GLN A 846 -50.74 42.22 -7.05
C GLN A 846 -51.14 42.50 -5.59
N ALA A 847 -50.69 43.61 -5.02
CA ALA A 847 -50.94 43.98 -3.62
C ALA A 847 -52.39 44.45 -3.37
N LEU A 848 -53.07 44.97 -4.39
CA LEU A 848 -54.46 45.44 -4.32
C LEU A 848 -55.50 44.33 -4.53
N GLN A 849 -55.10 43.13 -4.99
CA GLN A 849 -55.99 41.98 -5.14
C GLN A 849 -56.29 41.30 -3.78
N PRO A 850 -57.55 40.90 -3.49
CA PRO A 850 -57.91 40.36 -2.17
C PRO A 850 -57.17 39.05 -1.83
N MET A 851 -56.57 38.98 -0.65
CA MET A 851 -55.84 37.81 -0.12
C MET A 851 -56.68 36.53 0.06
N VAL A 852 -58.02 36.62 -0.03
CA VAL A 852 -58.97 35.58 0.44
C VAL A 852 -59.32 34.51 -0.62
N LEU A 853 -58.80 34.62 -1.85
CA LEU A 853 -59.04 33.66 -2.94
C LEU A 853 -57.76 32.96 -3.48
N ARG A 854 -56.63 33.06 -2.75
CA ARG A 854 -55.34 32.46 -3.13
C ARG A 854 -54.94 31.28 -2.25
#